data_AF-A0A6G3QB57-F1
#
_entry.id   AF-A0A6G3QB57-F1
#
_cell.length_a   1.000
_cell.length_b   1.000
_cell.length_c   1.000
_cell.angle_alpha   90.00
_cell.angle_beta   90.00
_cell.angle_gamma   90.00
#
_symmetry.space_group_name_H-M   'P 1'
#
loop_
_entity.id
_entity.type
_entity.pdbx_description
1 polymer ?
#
loop_
_entity_poly.entity_id
_entity_poly.type
_entity_poly.pdbx_seq_one_letter_code
_entity_poly.pdbx_strand_id
1 'polypeptide(L)'
;MTDTTAFDWRSFLLRWSGEWADSLPAGETQGEDDETARQARWLGFPPASEERIASLEERLGRRMPPSYREFLKVSNGWRHAGGFVWLLAGTKSARWHNDESGLAVMFEEYLDEDCGPEERREADVWRRGLQLDVESDITHVLMDPEDVDEDGEWAVYTWASWRAAPPERHANFFEFMQDMYREFHSLQANRSDGEPVFANDTTLRLDTLVEEARLEALRGGWERAGKALDEGKEYGRSRAAGLGDQIRRLLGQTSMVYYDGLVTDPQYAPELLPPLVAEHAAHSYRDDSTLMFHLRGADDELVSLAYATLDQVRSGTYRYTAAGPFGEAVERARELARWGDSDGAWRTLINALPLWEPLGPDHLAPLGWVADPVLGPLLTPERGREMLSTPRGGQAGEAPTPTAGLDLGNLAWLAEADPGNNRTSYRFVLVEGVEPEELPGRLTEGGGDGTVLNEPMTFWEARHRSLHNPGEFSSYDDRALMAVGRAGAGWSFVFDGDSAPFDRRRFVSPAAAASEGTRAVVVWSGLRTWHGDPFFHLSVARDGTEQYAFTYADGEIRQSGEVPQALDPNRFFDTLEDGAEVERSLLEAVAGEFGACLPRHAIVNGRLHTFTTRSWTRPPMDGETYAVIRMHQAAARPADGRQTGEDGPKSR
;
A
#
# COMPACT_ATOMS: atom_id res chain seq x y z
N MET A 1 -26.20 -13.03 47.35
CA MET A 1 -26.31 -13.85 46.13
C MET A 1 -26.41 -12.88 44.98
N THR A 2 -25.24 -12.57 44.42
CA THR A 2 -24.99 -11.57 43.37
C THR A 2 -23.94 -12.20 42.46
N ASP A 3 -24.25 -12.25 41.17
CA ASP A 3 -23.47 -12.65 40.00
C ASP A 3 -22.42 -13.76 40.15
N THR A 4 -22.81 -14.98 39.75
CA THR A 4 -21.92 -16.13 39.54
C THR A 4 -21.78 -16.45 38.04
N THR A 5 -21.87 -15.43 37.18
CA THR A 5 -21.92 -15.55 35.71
C THR A 5 -20.81 -14.81 34.98
N ALA A 6 -19.79 -14.27 35.65
CA ALA A 6 -18.76 -13.47 34.97
C ALA A 6 -17.82 -14.33 34.09
N PHE A 7 -17.53 -15.58 34.46
CA PHE A 7 -16.58 -16.43 33.73
C PHE A 7 -17.05 -17.90 33.71
N ASP A 8 -17.46 -18.42 32.54
CA ASP A 8 -17.85 -19.84 32.38
C ASP A 8 -16.61 -20.76 32.24
N TRP A 9 -15.75 -20.73 33.27
CA TRP A 9 -14.50 -21.48 33.30
C TRP A 9 -14.69 -22.98 33.11
N ARG A 10 -15.73 -23.56 33.71
CA ARG A 10 -15.94 -25.01 33.66
C ARG A 10 -16.22 -25.48 32.24
N SER A 11 -17.12 -24.82 31.52
CA SER A 11 -17.45 -25.22 30.15
C SER A 11 -16.29 -24.95 29.20
N PHE A 12 -15.57 -23.84 29.37
CA PHE A 12 -14.38 -23.50 28.59
C PHE A 12 -13.27 -24.54 28.75
N LEU A 13 -12.87 -24.85 29.98
CA LEU A 13 -11.79 -25.81 30.26
C LEU A 13 -12.15 -27.25 29.89
N LEU A 14 -13.43 -27.64 30.01
CA LEU A 14 -13.89 -28.96 29.54
C LEU A 14 -13.78 -29.08 28.02
N ARG A 15 -14.15 -28.02 27.28
CA ARG A 15 -14.00 -27.99 25.82
C ARG A 15 -12.54 -28.12 25.41
N TRP A 16 -11.68 -27.26 25.95
CA TRP A 16 -10.24 -27.30 25.66
C TRP A 16 -9.63 -28.66 25.98
N SER A 17 -9.93 -29.24 27.15
CA SER A 17 -9.41 -30.57 27.51
C SER A 17 -9.84 -31.67 26.53
N GLY A 18 -11.09 -31.60 26.03
CA GLY A 18 -11.60 -32.54 25.04
C GLY A 18 -10.86 -32.41 23.71
N GLU A 19 -10.75 -31.18 23.20
CA GLU A 19 -10.09 -30.88 21.92
C GLU A 19 -8.60 -31.21 21.95
N TRP A 20 -7.92 -30.93 23.06
CA TRP A 20 -6.52 -31.32 23.25
C TRP A 20 -6.36 -32.84 23.25
N ALA A 21 -7.24 -33.58 23.95
CA ALA A 21 -7.17 -35.04 23.99
C ALA A 21 -7.41 -35.68 22.61
N ASP A 22 -8.21 -35.04 21.76
CA ASP A 22 -8.47 -35.46 20.38
C ASP A 22 -7.33 -35.09 19.41
N SER A 23 -6.49 -34.12 19.78
CA SER A 23 -5.38 -33.61 18.95
C SER A 23 -4.10 -34.46 18.97
N LEU A 24 -3.99 -35.45 19.86
CA LEU A 24 -2.80 -36.28 20.02
C LEU A 24 -3.01 -37.68 19.41
N PRO A 25 -2.18 -38.10 18.44
CA PRO A 25 -2.15 -39.48 17.97
C PRO A 25 -1.84 -40.45 19.13
N ALA A 26 -2.34 -41.68 19.03
CA ALA A 26 -2.10 -42.69 20.06
C ALA A 26 -0.58 -42.99 20.19
N GLY A 27 0.00 -42.66 21.34
CA GLY A 27 1.42 -42.92 21.66
C GLY A 27 2.35 -41.71 21.57
N GLU A 28 1.84 -40.50 21.29
CA GLU A 28 2.63 -39.26 21.18
C GLU A 28 2.51 -38.30 22.38
N THR A 29 2.20 -38.82 23.57
CA THR A 29 2.18 -38.00 24.80
C THR A 29 3.62 -37.77 25.30
N GLN A 30 3.92 -36.57 25.80
CA GLN A 30 5.27 -36.24 26.30
C GLN A 30 5.63 -36.92 27.64
N GLY A 31 4.65 -37.55 28.32
CA GLY A 31 4.88 -38.32 29.55
C GLY A 31 3.65 -39.09 30.07
N GLU A 32 3.81 -39.80 31.19
CA GLU A 32 2.74 -40.59 31.83
C GLU A 32 1.58 -39.72 32.35
N ASP A 33 1.89 -38.51 32.81
CA ASP A 33 0.88 -37.54 33.28
C ASP A 33 -0.01 -37.03 32.14
N ASP A 34 0.56 -36.83 30.95
CA ASP A 34 -0.18 -36.43 29.74
C ASP A 34 -1.09 -37.55 29.26
N GLU A 35 -0.63 -38.80 29.28
CA GLU A 35 -1.48 -39.94 28.93
C GLU A 35 -2.63 -40.12 29.93
N THR A 36 -2.39 -39.87 31.21
CA THR A 36 -3.44 -39.88 32.24
C THR A 36 -4.46 -38.76 32.00
N ALA A 37 -4.00 -37.54 31.70
CA ALA A 37 -4.87 -36.40 31.37
C ALA A 37 -5.68 -36.63 30.09
N ARG A 38 -5.07 -37.24 29.07
CA ARG A 38 -5.71 -37.61 27.80
C ARG A 38 -6.82 -38.63 28.02
N GLN A 39 -6.56 -39.69 28.79
CA GLN A 39 -7.56 -40.71 29.13
C GLN A 39 -8.71 -40.13 29.97
N ALA A 40 -8.41 -39.23 30.90
CA ALA A 40 -9.40 -38.53 31.71
C ALA A 40 -10.16 -37.43 30.94
N ARG A 41 -9.68 -37.05 29.74
CA ARG A 41 -10.13 -35.89 28.95
C ARG A 41 -10.18 -34.61 29.80
N TRP A 42 -9.17 -34.42 30.65
CA TRP A 42 -9.08 -33.31 31.60
C TRP A 42 -7.63 -32.89 31.81
N LEU A 43 -7.28 -31.70 31.34
CA LEU A 43 -5.94 -31.10 31.51
C LEU A 43 -5.73 -30.53 32.91
N GLY A 44 -6.81 -30.11 33.56
CA GLY A 44 -6.78 -29.46 34.86
C GLY A 44 -6.41 -30.38 36.02
N PHE A 45 -6.41 -29.80 37.20
CA PHE A 45 -6.20 -30.47 38.48
C PHE A 45 -7.48 -30.42 39.31
N PRO A 46 -7.59 -31.21 40.40
CA PRO A 46 -8.72 -31.09 41.32
C PRO A 46 -8.89 -29.63 41.79
N PRO A 47 -10.13 -29.16 41.96
CA PRO A 47 -10.41 -27.78 42.33
C PRO A 47 -9.78 -27.42 43.69
N ALA A 48 -9.35 -26.16 43.83
CA ALA A 48 -8.88 -25.64 45.11
C ALA A 48 -10.08 -25.34 46.02
N SER A 49 -10.00 -25.77 47.29
CA SER A 49 -10.96 -25.34 48.29
C SER A 49 -10.73 -23.86 48.63
N GLU A 50 -11.78 -23.19 49.13
CA GLU A 50 -11.67 -21.80 49.59
C GLU A 50 -10.57 -21.63 50.65
N GLU A 51 -10.33 -22.63 51.52
CA GLU A 51 -9.23 -22.54 52.49
C GLU A 51 -7.86 -22.50 51.81
N ARG A 52 -7.66 -23.28 50.74
CA ARG A 52 -6.39 -23.29 50.00
C ARG A 52 -6.16 -21.98 49.25
N ILE A 53 -7.21 -21.38 48.72
CA ILE A 53 -7.12 -20.08 48.07
C ILE A 53 -6.86 -18.98 49.10
N ALA A 54 -7.53 -19.01 50.25
CA ALA A 54 -7.25 -18.08 51.34
C ALA A 54 -5.81 -18.21 51.85
N SER A 55 -5.27 -19.42 51.99
CA SER A 55 -3.87 -19.64 52.34
C SER A 55 -2.88 -19.15 51.28
N LEU A 56 -3.23 -19.23 49.99
CA LEU A 56 -2.45 -18.62 48.91
C LEU A 56 -2.40 -17.09 49.07
N GLU A 57 -3.56 -16.47 49.27
CA GLU A 57 -3.69 -15.01 49.44
C GLU A 57 -2.95 -14.52 50.68
N GLU A 58 -3.05 -15.25 51.80
CA GLU A 58 -2.30 -14.96 53.02
C GLU A 58 -0.78 -15.07 52.79
N ARG A 59 -0.34 -16.11 52.08
CA ARG A 59 1.08 -16.32 51.76
C ARG A 59 1.64 -15.23 50.85
N LEU A 60 0.86 -14.77 49.88
CA LEU A 60 1.27 -13.74 48.93
C LEU A 60 1.01 -12.31 49.45
N GLY A 61 0.21 -12.16 50.52
CA GLY A 61 -0.11 -10.87 51.13
C GLY A 61 -1.11 -10.02 50.35
N ARG A 62 -1.76 -10.58 49.31
CA ARG A 62 -2.74 -9.89 48.46
C ARG A 62 -3.89 -10.82 48.11
N ARG A 63 -5.07 -10.23 47.93
CA ARG A 63 -6.23 -10.94 47.36
C ARG A 63 -5.99 -11.18 45.87
N MET A 64 -6.24 -12.40 45.40
CA MET A 64 -6.04 -12.74 43.99
C MET A 64 -7.13 -12.10 43.11
N PRO A 65 -6.81 -11.79 41.84
CA PRO A 65 -7.78 -11.22 40.91
C PRO A 65 -8.98 -12.18 40.72
N PRO A 66 -10.21 -11.65 40.55
CA PRO A 66 -11.42 -12.47 40.53
C PRO A 66 -11.38 -13.62 39.52
N SER A 67 -10.92 -13.38 38.29
CA SER A 67 -10.84 -14.39 37.23
C SER A 67 -9.91 -15.55 37.59
N TYR A 68 -8.73 -15.28 38.16
CA TYR A 68 -7.80 -16.31 38.62
C TYR A 68 -8.34 -17.07 39.85
N ARG A 69 -9.03 -16.36 40.76
CA ARG A 69 -9.69 -16.98 41.92
C ARG A 69 -10.76 -17.99 41.48
N GLU A 70 -11.65 -17.60 40.56
CA GLU A 70 -12.70 -18.48 40.05
C GLU A 70 -12.12 -19.64 39.24
N PHE A 71 -11.05 -19.40 38.46
CA PHE A 71 -10.30 -20.45 37.80
C PHE A 71 -9.78 -21.51 38.79
N LEU A 72 -9.16 -21.09 39.90
CA LEU A 72 -8.63 -22.02 40.91
C LEU A 72 -9.71 -22.89 41.57
N LYS A 73 -10.95 -22.39 41.67
CA LYS A 73 -12.11 -23.15 42.16
C LYS A 73 -12.58 -24.23 41.19
N VAL A 74 -12.21 -24.13 39.91
CA VAL A 74 -12.47 -25.14 38.89
C VAL A 74 -11.26 -26.07 38.71
N SER A 75 -10.05 -25.51 38.69
CA SER A 75 -8.80 -26.23 38.47
C SER A 75 -7.64 -25.59 39.25
N ASN A 76 -7.01 -26.34 40.16
CA ASN A 76 -5.89 -25.83 40.97
C ASN A 76 -4.53 -25.93 40.22
N GLY A 77 -4.40 -25.17 39.14
CA GLY A 77 -3.31 -25.25 38.14
C GLY A 77 -3.82 -25.79 36.81
N TRP A 78 -3.01 -25.77 35.76
CA TRP A 78 -3.42 -26.20 34.43
C TRP A 78 -2.23 -26.70 33.60
N ARG A 79 -2.45 -27.72 32.78
CA ARG A 79 -1.44 -28.27 31.87
C ARG A 79 -1.62 -27.71 30.47
N HIS A 80 -0.51 -27.52 29.75
CA HIS A 80 -0.50 -27.10 28.34
C HIS A 80 -1.35 -25.85 28.10
N ALA A 81 -0.99 -24.74 28.77
CA ALA A 81 -1.53 -23.44 28.44
C ALA A 81 -0.82 -22.89 27.20
N GLY A 82 -1.49 -22.96 26.06
CA GLY A 82 -0.89 -22.66 24.76
C GLY A 82 0.03 -23.80 24.32
N GLY A 83 1.08 -23.45 23.59
CA GLY A 83 2.11 -24.41 23.16
C GLY A 83 3.34 -24.46 24.04
N PHE A 84 3.59 -23.39 24.82
CA PHE A 84 4.90 -23.14 25.41
C PHE A 84 4.89 -23.11 26.95
N VAL A 85 3.72 -23.16 27.59
CA VAL A 85 3.59 -23.29 29.05
C VAL A 85 3.01 -24.66 29.39
N TRP A 86 3.88 -25.61 29.72
CA TRP A 86 3.50 -26.99 30.04
C TRP A 86 2.75 -27.09 31.38
N LEU A 87 3.07 -26.23 32.35
CA LEU A 87 2.39 -26.20 33.64
C LEU A 87 2.20 -24.77 34.17
N LEU A 88 0.93 -24.36 34.30
CA LEU A 88 0.51 -23.15 35.01
C LEU A 88 0.29 -23.41 36.49
N ALA A 89 0.67 -22.42 37.29
CA ALA A 89 0.64 -22.48 38.74
C ALA A 89 -0.76 -22.66 39.32
N GLY A 90 -0.85 -23.57 40.29
CA GLY A 90 -1.93 -23.60 41.26
C GLY A 90 -1.56 -22.87 42.56
N THR A 91 -2.40 -23.03 43.58
CA THR A 91 -2.26 -22.39 44.91
C THR A 91 -0.93 -22.64 45.63
N LYS A 92 -0.21 -23.72 45.31
CA LYS A 92 1.11 -24.02 45.92
C LYS A 92 2.29 -23.44 45.16
N SER A 93 2.19 -23.32 43.85
CA SER A 93 3.32 -23.02 42.97
C SER A 93 3.41 -21.54 42.59
N ALA A 94 2.30 -20.80 42.69
CA ALA A 94 2.26 -19.37 42.44
C ALA A 94 3.16 -18.62 43.45
N ARG A 95 4.07 -17.79 42.94
CA ARG A 95 5.12 -17.11 43.72
C ARG A 95 5.45 -15.77 43.10
N TRP A 96 5.91 -14.81 43.91
CA TRP A 96 6.49 -13.57 43.40
C TRP A 96 7.72 -13.89 42.55
N HIS A 97 7.85 -13.22 41.40
CA HIS A 97 9.00 -13.36 40.54
C HIS A 97 10.28 -12.99 41.29
N ASN A 98 11.33 -13.80 41.14
CA ASN A 98 12.58 -13.67 41.88
C ASN A 98 13.72 -13.07 41.05
N ASP A 99 13.49 -12.76 39.76
CA ASP A 99 14.46 -12.14 38.84
C ASP A 99 15.79 -12.90 38.73
N GLU A 100 15.77 -14.23 38.89
CA GLU A 100 16.98 -15.06 38.76
C GLU A 100 17.60 -14.99 37.35
N SER A 101 16.79 -14.69 36.33
CA SER A 101 17.21 -14.52 34.94
C SER A 101 17.81 -13.15 34.64
N GLY A 102 17.75 -12.18 35.58
CA GLY A 102 18.21 -10.81 35.38
C GLY A 102 17.39 -10.01 34.36
N LEU A 103 16.19 -10.48 34.02
CA LEU A 103 15.32 -9.83 33.03
C LEU A 103 14.85 -8.45 33.52
N ALA A 104 14.65 -8.24 34.82
CA ALA A 104 14.28 -6.92 35.32
C ALA A 104 15.37 -5.89 35.05
N VAL A 105 16.64 -6.22 35.28
CA VAL A 105 17.78 -5.33 34.99
C VAL A 105 17.87 -5.06 33.49
N MET A 106 17.69 -6.10 32.67
CA MET A 106 17.74 -5.97 31.22
C MET A 106 16.66 -5.01 30.70
N PHE A 107 15.40 -5.14 31.14
CA PHE A 107 14.32 -4.25 30.71
C PHE A 107 14.44 -2.84 31.30
N GLU A 108 14.95 -2.70 32.54
CA GLU A 108 15.26 -1.38 33.14
C GLU A 108 16.32 -0.61 32.32
N GLU A 109 17.30 -1.28 31.73
CA GLU A 109 18.34 -0.65 30.89
C GLU A 109 17.80 -0.07 29.57
N TYR A 110 16.64 -0.55 29.10
CA TYR A 110 15.98 -0.01 27.89
C TYR A 110 15.12 1.22 28.18
N LEU A 111 14.90 1.59 29.44
CA LEU A 111 14.16 2.80 29.79
C LEU A 111 15.06 4.04 29.66
N ASP A 112 14.61 5.02 28.87
CA ASP A 112 15.23 6.35 28.79
C ASP A 112 14.43 7.42 29.55
N GLU A 113 14.88 8.69 29.47
CA GLU A 113 14.21 9.80 30.15
C GLU A 113 12.81 10.12 29.56
N ASP A 114 12.54 9.69 28.33
CA ASP A 114 11.29 9.94 27.59
C ASP A 114 10.30 8.75 27.68
N CYS A 115 10.66 7.67 28.38
CA CYS A 115 9.83 6.46 28.44
C CYS A 115 8.41 6.70 29.02
N GLY A 116 7.43 6.17 28.30
CA GLY A 116 6.01 6.28 28.61
C GLY A 116 5.57 5.41 29.79
N PRO A 117 4.32 5.59 30.27
CA PRO A 117 3.78 4.79 31.37
C PRO A 117 3.60 3.30 31.01
N GLU A 118 3.51 2.95 29.73
CA GLU A 118 3.40 1.56 29.25
C GLU A 118 4.75 0.85 29.35
N GLU A 119 5.80 1.41 28.74
CA GLU A 119 7.18 0.88 28.79
C GLU A 119 7.67 0.70 30.24
N ARG A 120 7.31 1.63 31.13
CA ARG A 120 7.62 1.51 32.57
C ARG A 120 6.94 0.30 33.22
N ARG A 121 5.69 -0.01 32.87
CA ARG A 121 4.99 -1.20 33.39
C ARG A 121 5.63 -2.49 32.88
N GLU A 122 6.02 -2.52 31.60
CA GLU A 122 6.70 -3.65 30.97
C GLU A 122 8.05 -3.98 31.65
N ALA A 123 8.75 -2.98 32.19
CA ALA A 123 9.94 -3.20 33.00
C ALA A 123 9.61 -3.57 34.46
N ASP A 124 8.69 -2.83 35.09
CA ASP A 124 8.33 -3.01 36.50
C ASP A 124 7.76 -4.41 36.80
N VAL A 125 7.02 -5.01 35.86
CA VAL A 125 6.41 -6.33 36.05
C VAL A 125 7.45 -7.41 36.40
N TRP A 126 8.69 -7.28 35.95
CA TRP A 126 9.77 -8.20 36.30
C TRP A 126 10.23 -8.06 37.76
N ARG A 127 9.97 -6.94 38.44
CA ARG A 127 10.30 -6.76 39.86
C ARG A 127 9.17 -7.20 40.80
N ARG A 128 7.92 -6.99 40.39
CA ARG A 128 6.74 -7.13 41.27
C ARG A 128 5.72 -8.16 40.80
N GLY A 129 5.89 -8.73 39.62
CA GLY A 129 4.95 -9.66 39.01
C GLY A 129 4.80 -10.96 39.80
N LEU A 130 3.57 -11.48 39.85
CA LEU A 130 3.25 -12.81 40.35
C LEU A 130 3.47 -13.83 39.23
N GLN A 131 4.47 -14.70 39.37
CA GLN A 131 4.83 -15.69 38.35
C GLN A 131 3.91 -16.92 38.39
N LEU A 132 3.40 -17.27 37.22
CA LEU A 132 2.49 -18.40 37.01
C LEU A 132 3.06 -19.53 36.17
N ASP A 133 4.07 -19.29 35.33
CA ASP A 133 4.79 -20.34 34.61
C ASP A 133 5.60 -21.20 35.60
N VAL A 134 5.17 -22.44 35.81
CA VAL A 134 5.91 -23.42 36.64
C VAL A 134 6.87 -24.21 35.78
N GLU A 135 6.40 -24.64 34.61
CA GLU A 135 7.18 -25.34 33.61
C GLU A 135 6.81 -24.76 32.24
N SER A 136 7.79 -24.22 31.52
CA SER A 136 7.60 -23.59 30.23
C SER A 136 8.88 -23.71 29.38
N ASP A 137 8.71 -23.59 28.07
CA ASP A 137 9.82 -23.47 27.14
C ASP A 137 10.32 -22.02 27.16
N ILE A 138 10.98 -21.55 28.23
CA ILE A 138 11.54 -20.17 28.29
C ILE A 138 10.46 -19.08 28.00
N THR A 139 9.22 -19.35 28.42
CA THR A 139 8.09 -18.41 28.37
C THR A 139 7.70 -18.02 29.79
N HIS A 140 7.70 -16.73 30.09
CA HIS A 140 7.31 -16.17 31.38
C HIS A 140 5.88 -15.67 31.33
N VAL A 141 5.11 -15.94 32.40
CA VAL A 141 3.74 -15.48 32.60
C VAL A 141 3.65 -14.82 33.97
N LEU A 142 3.48 -13.50 33.97
CA LEU A 142 3.50 -12.66 35.17
C LEU A 142 2.17 -11.90 35.30
N MET A 143 1.57 -11.87 36.50
CA MET A 143 0.44 -10.97 36.78
C MET A 143 0.93 -9.75 37.56
N ASP A 144 0.59 -8.54 37.11
CA ASP A 144 1.03 -7.30 37.76
C ASP A 144 0.01 -6.83 38.83
N PRO A 145 0.36 -6.85 40.13
CA PRO A 145 -0.54 -6.40 41.20
C PRO A 145 -0.76 -4.88 41.26
N GLU A 146 -0.08 -4.08 40.42
CA GLU A 146 -0.24 -2.62 40.34
C GLU A 146 -0.85 -2.15 39.01
N ASP A 147 -0.99 -3.05 38.03
CA ASP A 147 -1.75 -2.82 36.79
C ASP A 147 -3.13 -3.47 36.93
N VAL A 148 -4.00 -2.78 37.67
CA VAL A 148 -5.31 -3.28 38.10
C VAL A 148 -6.43 -2.47 37.46
N ASP A 149 -7.44 -3.15 36.91
CA ASP A 149 -8.60 -2.50 36.31
C ASP A 149 -9.69 -2.14 37.34
N GLU A 150 -10.82 -1.61 36.87
CA GLU A 150 -11.95 -1.20 37.71
C GLU A 150 -12.64 -2.38 38.45
N ASP A 151 -12.51 -3.59 37.91
CA ASP A 151 -13.09 -4.83 38.46
C ASP A 151 -12.15 -5.54 39.45
N GLY A 152 -10.92 -5.02 39.61
CA GLY A 152 -9.88 -5.61 40.46
C GLY A 152 -9.12 -6.75 39.79
N GLU A 153 -9.24 -6.91 38.47
CA GLU A 153 -8.42 -7.83 37.69
C GLU A 153 -7.01 -7.28 37.52
N TRP A 154 -6.03 -8.18 37.48
CA TRP A 154 -4.64 -7.82 37.27
C TRP A 154 -4.28 -8.15 35.82
N ALA A 155 -3.57 -7.22 35.16
CA ALA A 155 -3.03 -7.48 33.85
C ALA A 155 -2.05 -8.66 33.87
N VAL A 156 -2.07 -9.47 32.82
CA VAL A 156 -1.13 -10.58 32.63
C VAL A 156 -0.13 -10.19 31.54
N TYR A 157 1.14 -10.39 31.81
CA TYR A 157 2.23 -10.15 30.86
C TYR A 157 2.84 -11.49 30.46
N THR A 158 2.97 -11.73 29.15
CA THR A 158 3.67 -12.88 28.61
C THR A 158 4.93 -12.46 27.87
N TRP A 159 6.03 -13.16 28.08
CA TRP A 159 7.27 -12.89 27.37
C TRP A 159 8.00 -14.18 27.04
N ALA A 160 8.48 -14.29 25.80
CA ALA A 160 9.25 -15.42 25.33
C ALA A 160 10.52 -14.93 24.64
N SER A 161 11.65 -15.56 24.96
CA SER A 161 12.98 -15.10 24.52
C SER A 161 13.17 -15.02 23.00
N TRP A 162 12.43 -15.82 22.21
CA TRP A 162 12.52 -15.84 20.75
C TRP A 162 11.55 -14.89 20.04
N ARG A 163 10.60 -14.26 20.74
CA ARG A 163 9.66 -13.31 20.11
C ARG A 163 10.34 -11.99 19.70
N ALA A 164 11.53 -11.71 20.24
CA ALA A 164 12.30 -10.48 19.99
C ALA A 164 11.44 -9.19 20.13
N ALA A 165 10.49 -9.23 21.06
CA ALA A 165 9.49 -8.19 21.31
C ALA A 165 9.36 -7.96 22.83
N PRO A 166 8.84 -6.79 23.27
CA PRO A 166 8.51 -6.55 24.67
C PRO A 166 7.44 -7.53 25.19
N PRO A 167 7.24 -7.62 26.52
CA PRO A 167 6.18 -8.44 27.11
C PRO A 167 4.80 -8.05 26.57
N GLU A 168 4.03 -9.04 26.11
CA GLU A 168 2.66 -8.84 25.62
C GLU A 168 1.70 -8.75 26.80
N ARG A 169 0.91 -7.68 26.86
CA ARG A 169 -0.06 -7.41 27.93
C ARG A 169 -1.47 -7.88 27.56
N HIS A 170 -2.05 -8.72 28.41
CA HIS A 170 -3.47 -9.11 28.39
C HIS A 170 -4.21 -8.39 29.53
N ALA A 171 -5.48 -8.01 29.35
CA ALA A 171 -6.16 -7.18 30.36
C ALA A 171 -6.40 -7.93 31.68
N ASN A 172 -6.62 -9.25 31.63
CA ASN A 172 -6.86 -10.09 32.79
C ASN A 172 -6.50 -11.56 32.53
N PHE A 173 -6.57 -12.40 33.57
CA PHE A 173 -6.24 -13.83 33.46
C PHE A 173 -7.20 -14.62 32.56
N PHE A 174 -8.46 -14.19 32.43
CA PHE A 174 -9.41 -14.84 31.51
C PHE A 174 -9.07 -14.57 30.04
N GLU A 175 -8.69 -13.34 29.68
CA GLU A 175 -8.18 -13.02 28.34
C GLU A 175 -6.90 -13.79 28.02
N PHE A 176 -5.92 -13.81 28.94
CA PHE A 176 -4.73 -14.63 28.79
C PHE A 176 -5.06 -16.10 28.48
N MET A 177 -6.00 -16.71 29.21
CA MET A 177 -6.37 -18.11 28.95
C MET A 177 -7.10 -18.31 27.61
N GLN A 178 -7.87 -17.32 27.13
CA GLN A 178 -8.44 -17.36 25.78
C GLN A 178 -7.34 -17.28 24.72
N ASP A 179 -6.30 -16.49 24.95
CA ASP A 179 -5.18 -16.32 24.01
C ASP A 179 -4.32 -17.57 23.93
N MET A 180 -4.10 -18.22 25.07
CA MET A 180 -3.45 -19.53 25.12
C MET A 180 -4.30 -20.61 24.42
N TYR A 181 -5.63 -20.53 24.49
CA TYR A 181 -6.52 -21.41 23.74
C TYR A 181 -6.47 -21.15 22.21
N ARG A 182 -6.35 -19.88 21.80
CA ARG A 182 -6.10 -19.47 20.41
C ARG A 182 -4.74 -19.98 19.91
N GLU A 183 -3.69 -19.80 20.70
CA GLU A 183 -2.33 -20.27 20.40
C GLU A 183 -2.30 -21.79 20.21
N PHE A 184 -2.95 -22.55 21.11
CA PHE A 184 -3.10 -23.99 20.97
C PHE A 184 -3.69 -24.36 19.60
N HIS A 185 -4.80 -23.74 19.18
CA HIS A 185 -5.41 -24.02 17.88
C HIS A 185 -4.49 -23.65 16.71
N SER A 186 -3.86 -22.48 16.77
CA SER A 186 -2.96 -21.98 15.73
C SER A 186 -1.74 -22.89 15.54
N LEU A 187 -1.15 -23.38 16.63
CA LEU A 187 -0.03 -24.31 16.56
C LEU A 187 -0.45 -25.68 16.02
N GLN A 188 -1.63 -26.18 16.40
CA GLN A 188 -2.14 -27.44 15.86
C GLN A 188 -2.48 -27.35 14.37
N ALA A 189 -2.92 -26.18 13.88
CA ALA A 189 -3.16 -25.97 12.45
C ALA A 189 -1.87 -25.96 11.61
N ASN A 190 -0.72 -25.62 12.22
CA ASN A 190 0.59 -25.53 11.56
C ASN A 190 1.48 -26.76 11.79
N ARG A 191 0.92 -27.92 12.19
CA ARG A 191 1.68 -29.17 12.26
C ARG A 191 2.09 -29.63 10.87
N SER A 192 3.23 -30.32 10.80
CA SER A 192 3.96 -30.69 9.57
C SER A 192 3.08 -31.14 8.39
N ASP A 193 3.52 -30.78 7.18
CA ASP A 193 2.87 -31.18 5.92
C ASP A 193 2.59 -32.69 5.88
N GLY A 194 1.31 -33.05 5.73
CA GLY A 194 0.85 -34.44 5.59
C GLY A 194 0.04 -35.00 6.76
N GLU A 195 -0.05 -34.29 7.89
CA GLU A 195 -0.94 -34.66 8.99
C GLU A 195 -2.41 -34.30 8.67
N PRO A 196 -3.40 -35.04 9.23
CA PRO A 196 -4.81 -34.72 9.06
C PRO A 196 -5.14 -33.32 9.59
N VAL A 197 -5.98 -32.58 8.87
CA VAL A 197 -6.47 -31.27 9.30
C VAL A 197 -7.05 -31.38 10.72
N PHE A 198 -6.52 -30.56 11.64
CA PHE A 198 -7.05 -30.48 12.99
C PHE A 198 -8.49 -29.99 12.95
N ALA A 199 -9.42 -30.93 13.16
CA ALA A 199 -10.86 -30.72 13.04
C ALA A 199 -11.57 -31.10 14.34
N ASN A 200 -12.18 -30.10 14.98
CA ASN A 200 -13.02 -30.20 16.16
C ASN A 200 -14.24 -29.24 16.02
N ASP A 201 -15.12 -29.22 17.01
CA ASP A 201 -16.32 -28.36 16.97
C ASP A 201 -15.98 -26.86 16.84
N THR A 202 -14.90 -26.40 17.48
CA THR A 202 -14.43 -25.02 17.41
C THR A 202 -13.90 -24.68 16.03
N THR A 203 -13.06 -25.53 15.44
CA THR A 203 -12.52 -25.30 14.10
C THR A 203 -13.61 -25.37 13.02
N LEU A 204 -14.59 -26.27 13.15
CA LEU A 204 -15.72 -26.37 12.23
C LEU A 204 -16.62 -25.12 12.30
N ARG A 205 -16.83 -24.58 13.50
CA ARG A 205 -17.52 -23.31 13.69
C ARG A 205 -16.75 -22.16 13.04
N LEU A 206 -15.44 -22.11 13.23
CA LEU A 206 -14.59 -21.07 12.62
C LEU A 206 -14.53 -21.20 11.09
N ASP A 207 -14.52 -22.41 10.54
CA ASP A 207 -14.59 -22.62 9.09
C ASP A 207 -15.91 -22.12 8.51
N THR A 208 -17.01 -22.31 9.26
CA THR A 208 -18.31 -21.73 8.93
C THR A 208 -18.26 -20.21 8.98
N LEU A 209 -17.64 -19.63 10.02
CA LEU A 209 -17.44 -18.19 10.16
C LEU A 209 -16.63 -17.60 9.00
N VAL A 210 -15.54 -18.25 8.59
CA VAL A 210 -14.70 -17.83 7.45
C VAL A 210 -15.49 -17.86 6.15
N GLU A 211 -16.32 -18.90 5.94
CA GLU A 211 -17.17 -18.99 4.76
C GLU A 211 -18.29 -17.93 4.76
N GLU A 212 -18.90 -17.66 5.92
CA GLU A 212 -19.86 -16.56 6.08
C GLU A 212 -19.21 -15.19 5.83
N ALA A 213 -18.00 -14.97 6.35
CA ALA A 213 -17.22 -13.76 6.15
C ALA A 213 -16.87 -13.56 4.68
N ARG A 214 -16.51 -14.64 3.96
CA ARG A 214 -16.27 -14.60 2.52
C ARG A 214 -17.52 -14.13 1.76
N LEU A 215 -18.68 -14.74 2.03
CA LEU A 215 -19.94 -14.34 1.40
C LEU A 215 -20.32 -12.90 1.74
N GLU A 216 -20.10 -12.48 2.99
CA GLU A 216 -20.34 -11.11 3.43
C GLU A 216 -19.43 -10.10 2.70
N ALA A 217 -18.14 -10.41 2.52
CA ALA A 217 -17.22 -9.58 1.75
C ALA A 217 -17.66 -9.43 0.29
N LEU A 218 -18.16 -10.51 -0.33
CA LEU A 218 -18.67 -10.49 -1.71
C LEU A 218 -19.98 -9.71 -1.85
N ARG A 219 -20.76 -9.57 -0.78
CA ARG A 219 -21.97 -8.72 -0.74
C ARG A 219 -21.68 -7.23 -0.53
N GLY A 220 -20.44 -6.87 -0.21
CA GLY A 220 -20.03 -5.50 0.11
C GLY A 220 -19.74 -5.24 1.60
N GLY A 221 -19.99 -6.22 2.49
CA GLY A 221 -19.83 -6.09 3.94
C GLY A 221 -18.39 -6.28 4.45
N TRP A 222 -17.40 -5.66 3.80
CA TRP A 222 -15.99 -5.95 4.02
C TRP A 222 -15.49 -5.67 5.45
N GLU A 223 -16.08 -4.72 6.17
CA GLU A 223 -15.67 -4.40 7.56
C GLU A 223 -15.99 -5.55 8.53
N ARG A 224 -17.20 -6.13 8.40
CA ARG A 224 -17.63 -7.28 9.22
C ARG A 224 -16.85 -8.53 8.81
N ALA A 225 -16.69 -8.72 7.51
CA ALA A 225 -15.91 -9.83 6.98
C ALA A 225 -14.45 -9.78 7.45
N GLY A 226 -13.80 -8.60 7.42
CA GLY A 226 -12.43 -8.42 7.89
C GLY A 226 -12.24 -8.86 9.33
N LYS A 227 -13.13 -8.43 10.24
CA LYS A 227 -13.08 -8.84 11.66
C LYS A 227 -13.23 -10.36 11.83
N ALA A 228 -14.16 -10.98 11.12
CA ALA A 228 -14.37 -12.42 11.19
C ALA A 228 -13.20 -13.23 10.58
N LEU A 229 -12.56 -12.70 9.54
CA LEU A 229 -11.35 -13.28 8.96
C LEU A 229 -10.14 -13.13 9.87
N ASP A 230 -10.02 -12.00 10.59
CA ASP A 230 -8.98 -11.80 11.59
C ASP A 230 -9.16 -12.77 12.76
N GLU A 231 -10.39 -12.97 13.25
CA GLU A 231 -10.69 -14.02 14.24
C GLU A 231 -10.29 -15.41 13.72
N GLY A 232 -10.68 -15.77 12.49
CA GLY A 232 -10.26 -17.04 11.88
C GLY A 232 -8.74 -17.20 11.78
N LYS A 233 -8.02 -16.11 11.43
CA LYS A 233 -6.56 -16.08 11.33
C LYS A 233 -5.87 -16.33 12.67
N GLU A 234 -6.39 -15.78 13.77
CA GLU A 234 -5.82 -15.98 15.11
C GLU A 234 -5.86 -17.44 15.57
N TYR A 235 -6.84 -18.22 15.10
CA TYR A 235 -6.93 -19.67 15.34
C TYR A 235 -6.18 -20.51 14.28
N GLY A 236 -5.43 -19.86 13.38
CA GLY A 236 -4.70 -20.53 12.30
C GLY A 236 -5.60 -21.19 11.26
N ARG A 237 -6.84 -20.72 11.07
CA ARG A 237 -7.73 -21.33 10.07
C ARG A 237 -7.21 -21.09 8.66
N SER A 238 -7.20 -22.17 7.89
CA SER A 238 -6.90 -22.11 6.46
C SER A 238 -7.79 -21.09 5.76
N ARG A 239 -7.27 -20.44 4.71
CA ARG A 239 -7.96 -19.42 3.89
C ARG A 239 -8.14 -18.05 4.56
N ALA A 240 -8.29 -17.99 5.88
CA ALA A 240 -8.63 -16.75 6.60
C ALA A 240 -7.61 -15.61 6.36
N ALA A 241 -6.32 -15.92 6.48
CA ALA A 241 -5.23 -14.96 6.24
C ALA A 241 -5.24 -14.46 4.79
N GLY A 242 -5.23 -15.37 3.81
CA GLY A 242 -5.19 -15.02 2.39
C GLY A 242 -6.43 -14.27 1.89
N LEU A 243 -7.61 -14.56 2.44
CA LEU A 243 -8.83 -13.79 2.19
C LEU A 243 -8.74 -12.38 2.80
N GLY A 244 -8.32 -12.26 4.06
CA GLY A 244 -8.16 -10.97 4.74
C GLY A 244 -7.12 -10.09 4.06
N ASP A 245 -6.04 -10.68 3.54
CA ASP A 245 -4.97 -9.99 2.82
C ASP A 245 -5.44 -9.33 1.52
N GLN A 246 -6.43 -9.92 0.82
CA GLN A 246 -7.05 -9.29 -0.35
C GLN A 246 -7.80 -8.01 0.02
N ILE A 247 -8.48 -8.01 1.17
CA ILE A 247 -9.16 -6.82 1.71
C ILE A 247 -8.12 -5.76 2.09
N ARG A 248 -7.11 -6.15 2.88
CA ARG A 248 -6.01 -5.26 3.31
C ARG A 248 -5.29 -4.61 2.11
N ARG A 249 -5.02 -5.38 1.06
CA ARG A 249 -4.40 -4.87 -0.16
C ARG A 249 -5.19 -3.73 -0.79
N LEU A 250 -6.50 -3.90 -0.94
CA LEU A 250 -7.38 -2.86 -1.52
C LEU A 250 -7.48 -1.63 -0.62
N LEU A 251 -7.29 -1.78 0.70
CA LEU A 251 -7.24 -0.66 1.64
C LEU A 251 -5.87 0.05 1.67
N GLY A 252 -4.90 -0.37 0.85
CA GLY A 252 -3.55 0.18 0.82
C GLY A 252 -2.65 -0.27 1.97
N GLN A 253 -3.05 -1.30 2.72
CA GLN A 253 -2.25 -1.90 3.79
C GLN A 253 -1.39 -3.01 3.19
N THR A 254 -0.15 -2.70 2.79
CA THR A 254 0.70 -3.62 2.01
C THR A 254 1.79 -4.34 2.81
N SER A 255 2.26 -3.76 3.91
CA SER A 255 3.43 -4.22 4.67
C SER A 255 3.32 -5.61 5.31
N MET A 256 2.11 -6.18 5.37
CA MET A 256 1.84 -7.51 5.95
C MET A 256 0.90 -8.34 5.07
N VAL A 257 0.89 -8.08 3.77
CA VAL A 257 0.07 -8.82 2.80
C VAL A 257 0.94 -9.80 2.03
N TYR A 258 0.76 -11.09 2.30
CA TYR A 258 1.54 -12.18 1.68
C TYR A 258 0.66 -13.19 0.95
N TYR A 259 -0.66 -13.15 1.19
CA TYR A 259 -1.61 -14.12 0.65
C TYR A 259 -1.25 -15.56 1.03
N ASP A 260 -0.94 -15.77 2.31
CA ASP A 260 -0.44 -17.05 2.84
C ASP A 260 -1.26 -18.25 2.35
N GLY A 261 -0.57 -19.21 1.73
CA GLY A 261 -1.14 -20.43 1.16
C GLY A 261 -1.92 -20.27 -0.14
N LEU A 262 -2.21 -19.04 -0.59
CA LEU A 262 -2.95 -18.78 -1.83
C LEU A 262 -2.05 -18.35 -2.99
N VAL A 263 -1.00 -17.57 -2.73
CA VAL A 263 -0.09 -17.09 -3.80
C VAL A 263 0.65 -18.24 -4.49
N THR A 264 0.88 -19.34 -3.76
CA THR A 264 1.55 -20.54 -4.26
C THR A 264 0.62 -21.50 -5.00
N ASP A 265 -0.70 -21.29 -4.95
CA ASP A 265 -1.68 -22.08 -5.69
C ASP A 265 -1.77 -21.58 -7.14
N PRO A 266 -1.49 -22.43 -8.15
CA PRO A 266 -1.58 -22.07 -9.56
C PRO A 266 -2.95 -21.50 -9.99
N GLN A 267 -4.04 -21.85 -9.29
CA GLN A 267 -5.37 -21.32 -9.58
C GLN A 267 -5.50 -19.84 -9.25
N TYR A 268 -4.83 -19.35 -8.20
CA TYR A 268 -4.94 -17.97 -7.71
C TYR A 268 -3.72 -17.10 -8.06
N ALA A 269 -2.58 -17.71 -8.40
CA ALA A 269 -1.35 -17.04 -8.77
C ALA A 269 -1.54 -15.90 -9.80
N PRO A 270 -2.36 -16.02 -10.87
CA PRO A 270 -2.56 -14.94 -11.85
C PRO A 270 -3.12 -13.63 -11.25
N GLU A 271 -3.79 -13.70 -10.10
CA GLU A 271 -4.42 -12.55 -9.44
C GLU A 271 -3.63 -12.05 -8.23
N LEU A 272 -2.94 -12.96 -7.51
CA LEU A 272 -2.28 -12.64 -6.24
C LEU A 272 -0.77 -12.44 -6.36
N LEU A 273 -0.11 -13.10 -7.31
CA LEU A 273 1.33 -12.95 -7.54
C LEU A 273 1.70 -11.55 -8.05
N PRO A 274 1.01 -10.96 -9.06
CA PRO A 274 1.35 -9.64 -9.55
C PRO A 274 1.36 -8.54 -8.48
N PRO A 275 0.32 -8.35 -7.65
CA PRO A 275 0.35 -7.32 -6.61
C PRO A 275 1.45 -7.57 -5.56
N LEU A 276 1.71 -8.83 -5.17
CA LEU A 276 2.80 -9.18 -4.27
C LEU A 276 4.17 -8.75 -4.85
N VAL A 277 4.40 -9.09 -6.11
CA VAL A 277 5.65 -8.76 -6.82
C VAL A 277 5.79 -7.25 -7.04
N ALA A 278 4.70 -6.54 -7.35
CA ALA A 278 4.73 -5.09 -7.50
C ALA A 278 5.09 -4.37 -6.19
N GLU A 279 4.61 -4.87 -5.05
CA GLU A 279 4.98 -4.35 -3.73
C GLU A 279 6.47 -4.58 -3.46
N HIS A 280 6.97 -5.78 -3.77
CA HIS A 280 8.38 -6.11 -3.65
C HIS A 280 9.26 -5.21 -4.55
N ALA A 281 8.84 -4.97 -5.79
CA ALA A 281 9.55 -4.11 -6.74
C ALA A 281 9.66 -2.66 -6.27
N ALA A 282 8.64 -2.16 -5.55
CA ALA A 282 8.63 -0.80 -5.01
C ALA A 282 9.57 -0.62 -3.81
N HIS A 283 9.89 -1.69 -3.07
CA HIS A 283 10.65 -1.61 -1.81
C HIS A 283 12.03 -2.28 -1.85
N SER A 284 12.30 -3.18 -2.81
CA SER A 284 13.59 -3.86 -2.98
C SER A 284 14.24 -3.50 -4.31
N TYR A 285 15.40 -2.86 -4.22
CA TYR A 285 16.19 -2.43 -5.39
C TYR A 285 17.53 -3.16 -5.53
N ARG A 286 17.88 -4.05 -4.58
CA ARG A 286 19.24 -4.62 -4.48
C ARG A 286 19.29 -6.13 -4.19
N ASP A 287 18.26 -6.72 -3.59
CA ASP A 287 18.25 -8.14 -3.25
C ASP A 287 16.87 -8.76 -3.47
N ASP A 288 16.76 -9.52 -4.56
CA ASP A 288 15.52 -10.21 -4.96
C ASP A 288 15.44 -11.62 -4.37
N SER A 289 16.43 -12.05 -3.57
CA SER A 289 16.37 -13.33 -2.88
C SER A 289 15.28 -13.37 -1.81
N THR A 290 14.87 -12.20 -1.32
CA THR A 290 13.81 -12.11 -0.30
C THR A 290 12.41 -12.41 -0.85
N LEU A 291 12.21 -12.31 -2.16
CA LEU A 291 10.96 -12.73 -2.81
C LEU A 291 10.67 -14.23 -2.58
N MET A 292 11.70 -15.07 -2.52
CA MET A 292 11.56 -16.51 -2.26
C MET A 292 10.97 -16.82 -0.90
N PHE A 293 11.14 -15.94 0.10
CA PHE A 293 10.54 -16.17 1.42
C PHE A 293 9.01 -16.14 1.36
N HIS A 294 8.44 -15.29 0.51
CA HIS A 294 6.98 -15.19 0.30
C HIS A 294 6.43 -16.30 -0.60
N LEU A 295 7.30 -17.00 -1.33
CA LEU A 295 6.96 -18.11 -2.22
C LEU A 295 7.39 -19.46 -1.65
N ARG A 296 7.56 -19.56 -0.33
CA ARG A 296 7.94 -20.83 0.30
C ARG A 296 6.88 -21.91 -0.02
N GLY A 297 7.31 -23.03 -0.58
CA GLY A 297 6.43 -24.12 -1.01
C GLY A 297 5.96 -24.02 -2.47
N ALA A 298 6.33 -22.96 -3.19
CA ALA A 298 6.15 -22.87 -4.64
C ALA A 298 7.02 -23.88 -5.39
N ASP A 299 6.56 -24.33 -6.54
CA ASP A 299 7.39 -25.06 -7.50
C ASP A 299 8.30 -24.13 -8.31
N ASP A 300 9.27 -24.72 -9.01
CA ASP A 300 10.24 -23.98 -9.83
C ASP A 300 9.58 -23.19 -10.97
N GLU A 301 8.41 -23.64 -11.46
CA GLU A 301 7.66 -22.97 -12.52
C GLU A 301 7.05 -21.66 -12.03
N LEU A 302 6.39 -21.69 -10.87
CA LEU A 302 5.79 -20.51 -10.26
C LEU A 302 6.85 -19.50 -9.82
N VAL A 303 7.97 -19.97 -9.27
CA VAL A 303 9.12 -19.11 -8.95
C VAL A 303 9.65 -18.41 -10.20
N SER A 304 9.77 -19.13 -11.31
CA SER A 304 10.20 -18.56 -12.60
C SER A 304 9.21 -17.50 -13.10
N LEU A 305 7.90 -17.76 -12.95
CA LEU A 305 6.84 -16.81 -13.28
C LEU A 305 6.92 -15.54 -12.41
N ALA A 306 7.25 -15.67 -11.12
CA ALA A 306 7.42 -14.53 -10.23
C ALA A 306 8.55 -13.60 -10.66
N TYR A 307 9.72 -14.14 -11.01
CA TYR A 307 10.83 -13.34 -11.52
C TYR A 307 10.54 -12.72 -12.89
N ALA A 308 9.86 -13.45 -13.79
CA ALA A 308 9.42 -12.88 -15.06
C ALA A 308 8.43 -11.71 -14.86
N THR A 309 7.51 -11.85 -13.91
CA THR A 309 6.56 -10.79 -13.53
C THR A 309 7.29 -9.61 -12.90
N LEU A 310 8.32 -9.85 -12.08
CA LEU A 310 9.14 -8.80 -11.46
C LEU A 310 9.87 -7.96 -12.52
N ASP A 311 10.46 -8.60 -13.53
CA ASP A 311 11.11 -7.92 -14.65
C ASP A 311 10.11 -7.09 -15.46
N GLN A 312 8.91 -7.65 -15.73
CA GLN A 312 7.84 -6.93 -16.42
C GLN A 312 7.32 -5.73 -15.63
N VAL A 313 7.16 -5.86 -14.31
CA VAL A 313 6.71 -4.75 -13.45
C VAL A 313 7.79 -3.66 -13.39
N ARG A 314 9.06 -4.01 -13.21
CA ARG A 314 10.17 -3.05 -13.17
C ARG A 314 10.40 -2.33 -14.50
N SER A 315 10.21 -3.03 -15.61
CA SER A 315 10.22 -2.42 -16.95
C SER A 315 8.94 -1.67 -17.30
N GLY A 316 7.88 -1.81 -16.48
CA GLY A 316 6.56 -1.22 -16.75
C GLY A 316 5.87 -1.80 -17.98
N THR A 317 6.14 -3.06 -18.31
CA THR A 317 5.57 -3.79 -19.45
C THR A 317 4.51 -4.81 -19.02
N TYR A 318 4.37 -5.07 -17.72
CA TYR A 318 3.33 -5.96 -17.20
C TYR A 318 1.95 -5.47 -17.63
N ARG A 319 1.12 -6.38 -18.14
CA ARG A 319 -0.24 -6.09 -18.59
C ARG A 319 -1.19 -7.09 -17.97
N TYR A 320 -2.15 -6.58 -17.20
CA TYR A 320 -3.19 -7.43 -16.66
C TYR A 320 -4.24 -7.76 -17.73
N THR A 321 -4.65 -9.02 -17.77
CA THR A 321 -5.74 -9.50 -18.63
C THR A 321 -6.63 -10.44 -17.84
N ALA A 322 -7.93 -10.39 -18.10
CA ALA A 322 -8.92 -11.28 -17.50
C ALA A 322 -9.87 -11.80 -18.58
N ALA A 323 -10.57 -12.89 -18.30
CA ALA A 323 -11.58 -13.43 -19.19
C ALA A 323 -12.96 -12.75 -18.98
N GLY A 324 -13.82 -12.87 -19.98
CA GLY A 324 -15.22 -12.46 -19.88
C GLY A 324 -15.47 -10.94 -19.87
N PRO A 325 -16.68 -10.51 -19.47
CA PRO A 325 -17.09 -9.10 -19.51
C PRO A 325 -16.21 -8.17 -18.67
N PHE A 326 -15.67 -8.68 -17.55
CA PHE A 326 -14.74 -7.93 -16.72
C PHE A 326 -13.42 -7.68 -17.45
N GLY A 327 -12.87 -8.69 -18.15
CA GLY A 327 -11.70 -8.53 -19.00
C GLY A 327 -11.85 -7.49 -20.10
N GLU A 328 -13.00 -7.45 -20.77
CA GLU A 328 -13.29 -6.41 -21.75
C GLU A 328 -13.35 -5.01 -21.13
N ALA A 329 -13.85 -4.91 -19.89
CA ALA A 329 -13.88 -3.66 -19.14
C ALA A 329 -12.48 -3.22 -18.70
N VAL A 330 -11.60 -4.15 -18.33
CA VAL A 330 -10.19 -3.90 -18.04
C VAL A 330 -9.50 -3.27 -19.24
N GLU A 331 -9.69 -3.83 -20.43
CA GLU A 331 -9.09 -3.29 -21.66
C GLU A 331 -9.60 -1.88 -21.99
N ARG A 332 -10.92 -1.64 -21.85
CA ARG A 332 -11.49 -0.29 -22.02
C ARG A 332 -10.99 0.68 -20.94
N ALA A 333 -10.89 0.26 -19.69
CA ALA A 333 -10.39 1.09 -18.61
C ALA A 333 -8.93 1.48 -18.83
N ARG A 334 -8.11 0.54 -19.32
CA ARG A 334 -6.70 0.79 -19.66
C ARG A 334 -6.57 1.79 -20.81
N GLU A 335 -7.44 1.70 -21.81
CA GLU A 335 -7.54 2.67 -22.90
C GLU A 335 -7.87 4.07 -22.39
N LEU A 336 -8.84 4.20 -21.47
CA LEU A 336 -9.20 5.49 -20.88
C LEU A 336 -8.04 6.07 -20.03
N ALA A 337 -7.43 5.24 -19.19
CA ALA A 337 -6.37 5.65 -18.27
C ALA A 337 -5.10 6.12 -19.00
N ARG A 338 -4.66 5.44 -20.07
CA ARG A 338 -3.47 5.86 -20.84
C ARG A 338 -3.64 7.21 -21.56
N TRP A 339 -4.88 7.66 -21.73
CA TRP A 339 -5.25 8.95 -22.26
C TRP A 339 -5.66 9.96 -21.19
N GLY A 340 -5.52 9.61 -19.90
CA GLY A 340 -5.74 10.51 -18.78
C GLY A 340 -7.16 10.55 -18.20
N ASP A 341 -8.09 9.72 -18.69
CA ASP A 341 -9.42 9.59 -18.08
C ASP A 341 -9.40 8.54 -16.95
N SER A 342 -8.77 8.91 -15.84
CA SER A 342 -8.63 8.05 -14.65
C SER A 342 -9.97 7.76 -13.98
N ASP A 343 -10.91 8.70 -14.00
CA ASP A 343 -12.22 8.53 -13.38
C ASP A 343 -13.17 7.70 -14.25
N GLY A 344 -13.16 7.87 -15.57
CA GLY A 344 -13.87 7.01 -16.51
C GLY A 344 -13.33 5.59 -16.53
N ALA A 345 -12.00 5.42 -16.45
CA ALA A 345 -11.36 4.13 -16.30
C ALA A 345 -11.85 3.39 -15.04
N TRP A 346 -11.84 4.07 -13.89
CA TRP A 346 -12.33 3.51 -12.62
C TRP A 346 -13.80 3.12 -12.67
N ARG A 347 -14.68 4.00 -13.17
CA ARG A 347 -16.11 3.69 -13.33
C ARG A 347 -16.33 2.50 -14.26
N THR A 348 -15.51 2.36 -15.30
CA THR A 348 -15.58 1.22 -16.22
C THR A 348 -15.28 -0.09 -15.50
N LEU A 349 -14.27 -0.12 -14.62
CA LEU A 349 -13.96 -1.30 -13.79
C LEU A 349 -15.08 -1.62 -12.80
N ILE A 350 -15.54 -0.63 -12.03
CA ILE A 350 -16.57 -0.82 -11.00
C ILE A 350 -17.91 -1.25 -11.59
N ASN A 351 -18.33 -0.68 -12.72
CA ASN A 351 -19.57 -1.08 -13.39
C ASN A 351 -19.54 -2.51 -13.93
N ALA A 352 -18.34 -3.04 -14.22
CA ALA A 352 -18.17 -4.42 -14.69
C ALA A 352 -17.95 -5.42 -13.54
N LEU A 353 -17.63 -4.95 -12.33
CA LEU A 353 -17.34 -5.81 -11.19
C LEU A 353 -18.50 -6.74 -10.79
N PRO A 354 -19.80 -6.37 -10.91
CA PRO A 354 -20.89 -7.32 -10.67
C PRO A 354 -20.92 -8.52 -11.64
N LEU A 355 -20.28 -8.39 -12.81
CA LEU A 355 -20.14 -9.45 -13.83
C LEU A 355 -18.84 -10.26 -13.67
N TRP A 356 -17.99 -9.89 -12.70
CA TRP A 356 -16.77 -10.62 -12.40
C TRP A 356 -17.09 -11.90 -11.61
N GLU A 357 -16.40 -12.97 -11.96
CA GLU A 357 -16.50 -14.28 -11.32
C GLU A 357 -15.20 -14.61 -10.59
N PRO A 358 -15.28 -15.08 -9.32
CA PRO A 358 -14.09 -15.52 -8.59
C PRO A 358 -13.50 -16.77 -9.25
N LEU A 359 -12.18 -16.94 -9.13
CA LEU A 359 -11.46 -18.10 -9.69
C LEU A 359 -11.71 -19.36 -8.85
N GLY A 360 -12.14 -19.17 -7.61
CA GLY A 360 -12.44 -20.21 -6.64
C GLY A 360 -12.92 -19.62 -5.32
N PRO A 361 -13.13 -20.47 -4.30
CA PRO A 361 -13.62 -20.04 -2.99
C PRO A 361 -12.63 -19.15 -2.21
N ASP A 362 -11.40 -18.95 -2.68
CA ASP A 362 -10.42 -18.08 -2.01
C ASP A 362 -10.12 -16.79 -2.77
N HIS A 363 -10.95 -16.45 -3.76
CA HIS A 363 -10.81 -15.22 -4.53
C HIS A 363 -11.93 -14.24 -4.19
N LEU A 364 -11.61 -13.12 -3.52
CA LEU A 364 -12.57 -12.10 -3.09
C LEU A 364 -12.69 -10.93 -4.04
N ALA A 365 -11.64 -10.60 -4.79
CA ALA A 365 -11.62 -9.47 -5.69
C ALA A 365 -10.51 -9.64 -6.74
N PRO A 366 -10.71 -9.16 -7.98
CA PRO A 366 -9.63 -9.14 -8.96
C PRO A 366 -8.55 -8.17 -8.50
N LEU A 367 -7.30 -8.63 -8.42
CA LEU A 367 -6.16 -7.88 -7.89
C LEU A 367 -4.99 -7.81 -8.87
N GLY A 368 -4.95 -8.63 -9.92
CA GLY A 368 -3.84 -8.65 -10.86
C GLY A 368 -3.61 -7.30 -11.56
N TRP A 369 -4.66 -6.48 -11.72
CA TRP A 369 -4.58 -5.14 -12.31
C TRP A 369 -3.82 -4.13 -11.44
N VAL A 370 -3.66 -4.37 -10.14
CA VAL A 370 -2.95 -3.46 -9.23
C VAL A 370 -1.47 -3.36 -9.61
N ALA A 371 -0.91 -4.40 -10.24
CA ALA A 371 0.45 -4.40 -10.76
C ALA A 371 0.58 -3.84 -12.18
N ASP A 372 -0.53 -3.63 -12.89
CA ASP A 372 -0.50 -3.01 -14.23
C ASP A 372 -0.09 -1.54 -14.06
N PRO A 373 0.94 -1.05 -14.76
CA PRO A 373 1.49 0.29 -14.53
C PRO A 373 0.58 1.41 -15.05
N VAL A 374 -0.45 1.08 -15.85
CA VAL A 374 -1.48 2.03 -16.32
C VAL A 374 -2.71 1.99 -15.40
N LEU A 375 -3.12 0.81 -14.93
CA LEU A 375 -4.32 0.66 -14.08
C LEU A 375 -4.02 0.77 -12.58
N GLY A 376 -2.87 0.30 -12.11
CA GLY A 376 -2.44 0.33 -10.72
C GLY A 376 -2.57 1.70 -10.06
N PRO A 377 -2.16 2.81 -10.71
CA PRO A 377 -2.37 4.16 -10.17
C PRO A 377 -3.84 4.53 -9.91
N LEU A 378 -4.81 3.81 -10.48
CA LEU A 378 -6.23 4.04 -10.20
C LEU A 378 -6.63 3.63 -8.78
N LEU A 379 -5.85 2.77 -8.11
CA LEU A 379 -6.15 2.33 -6.74
C LEU A 379 -5.81 3.44 -5.74
N THR A 380 -6.83 3.95 -5.07
CA THR A 380 -6.70 4.78 -3.86
C THR A 380 -7.44 4.11 -2.71
N PRO A 381 -7.18 4.46 -1.44
CA PRO A 381 -7.92 3.88 -0.31
C PRO A 381 -9.45 4.04 -0.43
N GLU A 382 -9.93 5.16 -0.97
CA GLU A 382 -11.36 5.43 -1.16
C GLU A 382 -11.96 4.53 -2.25
N ARG A 383 -11.26 4.42 -3.39
CA ARG A 383 -11.64 3.53 -4.49
C ARG A 383 -11.57 2.06 -4.08
N GLY A 384 -10.58 1.68 -3.27
CA GLY A 384 -10.49 0.36 -2.67
C GLY A 384 -11.72 0.03 -1.80
N ARG A 385 -12.17 0.97 -0.97
CA ARG A 385 -13.41 0.84 -0.18
C ARG A 385 -14.65 0.74 -1.06
N GLU A 386 -14.76 1.52 -2.13
CA GLU A 386 -15.87 1.40 -3.10
C GLU A 386 -15.90 0.02 -3.75
N MET A 387 -14.75 -0.49 -4.21
CA MET A 387 -14.64 -1.82 -4.81
C MET A 387 -15.03 -2.92 -3.82
N LEU A 388 -14.53 -2.84 -2.59
CA LEU A 388 -14.86 -3.77 -1.53
C LEU A 388 -16.34 -3.73 -1.12
N SER A 389 -16.96 -2.56 -1.22
CA SER A 389 -18.38 -2.34 -0.90
C SER A 389 -19.31 -2.68 -2.08
N THR A 390 -18.76 -2.87 -3.28
CA THR A 390 -19.54 -3.23 -4.47
C THR A 390 -19.84 -4.74 -4.46
N PRO A 391 -21.12 -5.15 -4.53
CA PRO A 391 -21.50 -6.56 -4.62
C PRO A 391 -20.94 -7.24 -5.88
N ARG A 392 -20.40 -8.45 -5.73
CA ARG A 392 -19.66 -9.16 -6.78
C ARG A 392 -19.67 -10.67 -6.57
N GLY A 393 -19.16 -11.43 -7.56
CA GLY A 393 -19.11 -12.89 -7.49
C GLY A 393 -20.49 -13.55 -7.40
N GLY A 394 -21.47 -12.99 -8.11
CA GLY A 394 -22.85 -13.46 -8.14
C GLY A 394 -23.67 -13.17 -6.87
N GLN A 395 -23.13 -12.43 -5.90
CA GLN A 395 -23.86 -12.04 -4.71
C GLN A 395 -24.68 -10.76 -4.94
N ALA A 396 -25.87 -10.71 -4.33
CA ALA A 396 -26.70 -9.50 -4.29
C ALA A 396 -26.35 -8.67 -3.05
N GLY A 397 -26.34 -7.34 -3.20
CA GLY A 397 -26.12 -6.39 -2.11
C GLY A 397 -26.54 -4.98 -2.51
N GLU A 398 -26.40 -4.04 -1.60
CA GLU A 398 -26.67 -2.62 -1.87
C GLU A 398 -25.51 -2.02 -2.67
N ALA A 399 -25.81 -1.26 -3.73
CA ALA A 399 -24.77 -0.58 -4.48
C ALA A 399 -24.18 0.55 -3.62
N PRO A 400 -22.85 0.63 -3.46
CA PRO A 400 -22.24 1.69 -2.67
C PRO A 400 -22.40 3.04 -3.36
N THR A 401 -22.28 4.11 -2.57
CA THR A 401 -22.17 5.46 -3.12
C THR A 401 -20.87 5.56 -3.93
N PRO A 402 -20.91 6.02 -5.19
CA PRO A 402 -19.71 6.19 -6.00
C PRO A 402 -18.70 7.13 -5.33
N THR A 403 -17.42 6.81 -5.42
CA THR A 403 -16.35 7.69 -4.91
C THR A 403 -16.32 8.99 -5.72
N ALA A 404 -15.97 10.10 -5.07
CA ALA A 404 -15.70 11.34 -5.77
C ALA A 404 -14.58 11.15 -6.81
N GLY A 405 -14.69 11.86 -7.94
CA GLY A 405 -13.63 11.83 -8.95
C GLY A 405 -12.31 12.37 -8.41
N LEU A 406 -11.20 11.76 -8.81
CA LEU A 406 -9.86 12.22 -8.45
C LEU A 406 -9.47 13.48 -9.23
N ASP A 407 -10.01 13.63 -10.44
CA ASP A 407 -9.74 14.74 -11.32
C ASP A 407 -10.89 15.75 -11.27
N LEU A 408 -10.87 16.59 -10.22
CA LEU A 408 -11.83 17.68 -10.02
C LEU A 408 -11.61 18.84 -11.00
N GLY A 409 -11.75 18.57 -12.31
CA GLY A 409 -12.22 19.51 -13.33
C GLY A 409 -11.64 20.92 -13.41
N ASN A 410 -10.43 21.21 -12.92
CA ASN A 410 -9.86 22.57 -13.00
C ASN A 410 -8.36 22.57 -13.34
N LEU A 411 -7.83 23.77 -13.58
CA LEU A 411 -6.41 24.02 -13.82
C LEU A 411 -5.67 24.53 -12.56
N ALA A 412 -6.43 24.98 -11.55
CA ALA A 412 -5.93 25.68 -10.36
C ALA A 412 -4.93 24.86 -9.53
N TRP A 413 -5.04 23.53 -9.57
CA TRP A 413 -4.11 22.63 -8.87
C TRP A 413 -2.65 22.79 -9.33
N LEU A 414 -2.39 23.33 -10.53
CA LEU A 414 -1.04 23.63 -11.00
C LEU A 414 -0.34 24.73 -10.19
N ALA A 415 -1.11 25.56 -9.48
CA ALA A 415 -0.58 26.58 -8.55
C ALA A 415 -0.24 26.01 -7.16
N GLU A 416 -0.66 24.78 -6.86
CA GLU A 416 -0.36 24.12 -5.59
C GLU A 416 1.12 23.71 -5.52
N ALA A 417 1.65 23.60 -4.29
CA ALA A 417 2.98 23.06 -4.07
C ALA A 417 2.96 21.53 -4.28
N ASP A 418 3.83 21.04 -5.15
CA ASP A 418 4.05 19.60 -5.35
C ASP A 418 5.03 19.07 -4.28
N PRO A 419 4.97 17.79 -3.86
CA PRO A 419 5.97 17.23 -2.94
C PRO A 419 7.40 17.45 -3.45
N GLY A 420 8.26 18.05 -2.62
CA GLY A 420 9.62 18.44 -3.00
C GLY A 420 9.75 19.73 -3.82
N ASN A 421 8.63 20.42 -4.10
CA ASN A 421 8.56 21.69 -4.85
C ASN A 421 9.22 21.62 -6.24
N ASN A 422 9.04 20.50 -6.95
CA ASN A 422 9.69 20.25 -8.23
C ASN A 422 9.00 20.94 -9.42
N ARG A 423 7.70 21.26 -9.33
CA ARG A 423 6.92 21.92 -10.40
C ARG A 423 6.87 23.44 -10.19
N THR A 424 7.94 24.11 -10.58
CA THR A 424 8.10 25.58 -10.43
C THR A 424 7.88 26.35 -11.73
N SER A 425 7.95 25.64 -12.86
CA SER A 425 7.56 26.10 -14.18
C SER A 425 6.87 24.96 -14.94
N TYR A 426 5.92 25.29 -15.79
CA TYR A 426 5.25 24.33 -16.66
C TYR A 426 4.68 25.04 -17.89
N ARG A 427 4.35 24.24 -18.90
CA ARG A 427 3.62 24.71 -20.06
C ARG A 427 2.69 23.65 -20.60
N PHE A 428 1.60 24.09 -21.21
CA PHE A 428 0.65 23.19 -21.82
C PHE A 428 -0.05 23.81 -23.02
N VAL A 429 -0.59 22.95 -23.87
CA VAL A 429 -1.46 23.28 -25.00
C VAL A 429 -2.77 22.54 -24.82
N LEU A 430 -3.89 23.21 -24.98
CA LEU A 430 -5.23 22.63 -25.05
C LEU A 430 -5.74 22.81 -26.48
N VAL A 431 -6.27 21.76 -27.10
CA VAL A 431 -6.84 21.78 -28.45
C VAL A 431 -8.25 21.22 -28.42
N GLU A 432 -9.21 21.99 -28.93
CA GLU A 432 -10.63 21.66 -28.90
C GLU A 432 -10.98 20.66 -30.02
N GLY A 433 -11.78 19.63 -29.71
CA GLY A 433 -12.36 18.72 -30.69
C GLY A 433 -11.37 17.86 -31.48
N VAL A 434 -10.14 17.71 -31.00
CA VAL A 434 -9.07 16.93 -31.64
C VAL A 434 -8.71 15.76 -30.74
N GLU A 435 -8.60 14.56 -31.30
CA GLU A 435 -8.17 13.39 -30.54
C GLU A 435 -6.69 13.48 -30.15
N PRO A 436 -6.28 12.98 -28.97
CA PRO A 436 -4.90 13.08 -28.49
C PRO A 436 -3.85 12.52 -29.47
N GLU A 437 -4.22 11.49 -30.23
CA GLU A 437 -3.39 10.82 -31.24
C GLU A 437 -2.99 11.73 -32.41
N GLU A 438 -3.78 12.78 -32.67
CA GLU A 438 -3.55 13.71 -33.78
C GLU A 438 -2.64 14.89 -33.39
N LEU A 439 -2.41 15.11 -32.10
CA LEU A 439 -1.61 16.24 -31.59
C LEU A 439 -0.14 16.22 -32.06
N PRO A 440 0.55 15.06 -32.19
CA PRO A 440 1.88 15.02 -32.78
C PRO A 440 1.92 15.63 -34.19
N GLY A 441 0.91 15.40 -35.04
CA GLY A 441 0.84 15.95 -36.39
C GLY A 441 0.77 17.49 -36.43
N ARG A 442 0.26 18.11 -35.36
CA ARG A 442 0.07 19.57 -35.25
C ARG A 442 1.23 20.29 -34.55
N LEU A 443 1.95 19.56 -33.70
CA LEU A 443 2.91 20.13 -32.74
C LEU A 443 4.36 19.66 -32.96
N THR A 444 4.66 18.95 -34.04
CA THR A 444 6.02 18.51 -34.40
C THR A 444 6.55 19.20 -35.67
N GLU A 445 7.87 19.25 -35.84
CA GLU A 445 8.49 19.81 -37.05
C GLU A 445 8.48 18.80 -38.20
N GLY A 446 7.89 19.19 -39.35
CA GLY A 446 7.82 18.37 -40.56
C GLY A 446 6.52 17.56 -40.64
N GLY A 447 5.48 18.15 -41.22
CA GLY A 447 4.13 17.56 -41.38
C GLY A 447 4.07 16.36 -42.32
N GLY A 448 4.68 15.24 -41.96
CA GLY A 448 4.65 14.00 -42.72
C GLY A 448 4.79 12.76 -41.82
N ASP A 449 3.68 12.05 -41.65
CA ASP A 449 3.51 10.58 -41.54
C ASP A 449 4.51 9.75 -40.69
N GLY A 450 5.19 10.32 -39.70
CA GLY A 450 6.29 9.62 -39.03
C GLY A 450 6.60 9.96 -37.57
N THR A 451 5.83 10.82 -36.89
CA THR A 451 6.04 11.07 -35.46
C THR A 451 5.25 10.07 -34.60
N VAL A 452 5.98 9.08 -34.10
CA VAL A 452 5.43 7.97 -33.30
C VAL A 452 5.26 8.43 -31.85
N LEU A 453 4.04 8.32 -31.32
CA LEU A 453 3.78 8.43 -29.88
C LEU A 453 4.64 7.40 -29.13
N ASN A 454 5.37 7.85 -28.12
CA ASN A 454 6.07 6.92 -27.23
C ASN A 454 5.06 6.13 -26.41
N GLU A 455 5.49 4.98 -25.91
CA GLU A 455 4.71 4.19 -24.95
C GLU A 455 4.39 5.01 -23.69
N PRO A 456 3.27 4.69 -23.00
CA PRO A 456 2.88 5.40 -21.79
C PRO A 456 3.97 5.34 -20.71
N MET A 457 4.35 6.52 -20.21
CA MET A 457 5.40 6.66 -19.21
C MET A 457 4.97 7.61 -18.10
N THR A 458 5.61 7.48 -16.95
CA THR A 458 5.42 8.40 -15.84
C THR A 458 6.12 9.73 -16.12
N PHE A 459 5.72 10.79 -15.41
CA PHE A 459 6.41 12.08 -15.45
C PHE A 459 7.93 11.94 -15.18
N TRP A 460 8.31 11.10 -14.21
CA TRP A 460 9.71 10.88 -13.84
C TRP A 460 10.51 10.14 -14.91
N GLU A 461 9.91 9.14 -15.57
CA GLU A 461 10.53 8.45 -16.70
C GLU A 461 10.76 9.40 -17.87
N ALA A 462 9.77 10.24 -18.19
CA ALA A 462 9.90 11.26 -19.24
C ALA A 462 11.03 12.24 -18.92
N ARG A 463 11.07 12.76 -17.67
CA ARG A 463 12.13 13.65 -17.19
C ARG A 463 13.51 13.00 -17.24
N HIS A 464 13.64 11.77 -16.76
CA HIS A 464 14.91 11.06 -16.74
C HIS A 464 15.44 10.78 -18.16
N ARG A 465 14.54 10.38 -19.08
CA ARG A 465 14.86 10.15 -20.50
C ARG A 465 15.30 11.44 -21.20
N SER A 466 14.66 12.57 -20.89
CA SER A 466 15.05 13.89 -21.42
C SER A 466 16.47 14.28 -20.97
N LEU A 467 16.85 14.00 -19.72
CA LEU A 467 18.15 14.37 -19.17
C LEU A 467 19.31 13.47 -19.67
N HIS A 468 19.08 12.18 -19.92
CA HIS A 468 20.15 11.21 -20.21
C HIS A 468 20.47 11.05 -21.69
N ASN A 469 19.65 11.61 -22.58
CA ASN A 469 19.71 11.36 -24.02
C ASN A 469 20.04 12.55 -24.97
N PRO A 470 20.49 13.76 -24.54
CA PRO A 470 20.94 14.75 -25.51
C PRO A 470 22.45 14.59 -25.79
N GLY A 471 22.80 14.15 -27.00
CA GLY A 471 24.17 14.31 -27.52
C GLY A 471 24.54 15.78 -27.75
N GLU A 472 23.55 16.69 -27.75
CA GLU A 472 23.69 18.14 -27.99
C GLU A 472 22.62 18.91 -27.21
N PHE A 473 23.03 19.93 -26.45
CA PHE A 473 22.18 20.91 -25.79
C PHE A 473 22.39 22.26 -26.49
N SER A 474 21.32 22.90 -26.93
CA SER A 474 21.37 24.27 -27.47
C SER A 474 20.60 25.21 -26.57
N SER A 475 21.12 26.41 -26.30
CA SER A 475 20.47 27.42 -25.46
C SER A 475 19.19 28.03 -26.05
N TYR A 476 18.72 27.50 -27.18
CA TYR A 476 17.58 27.98 -27.96
C TYR A 476 16.69 26.85 -28.46
N ASP A 477 17.04 25.59 -28.15
CA ASP A 477 16.22 24.44 -28.48
C ASP A 477 15.57 23.96 -27.18
N ASP A 478 14.30 24.32 -27.01
CA ASP A 478 13.50 24.01 -25.83
C ASP A 478 12.56 22.81 -26.07
N ARG A 479 12.85 21.95 -27.04
CA ARG A 479 12.07 20.72 -27.28
C ARG A 479 11.93 19.92 -26.00
N ALA A 480 10.70 19.58 -25.64
CA ALA A 480 10.40 18.76 -24.48
C ALA A 480 9.65 17.50 -24.89
N LEU A 481 9.89 16.43 -24.14
CA LEU A 481 9.08 15.22 -24.18
C LEU A 481 7.82 15.47 -23.34
N MET A 482 6.71 15.79 -24.00
CA MET A 482 5.49 16.21 -23.34
C MET A 482 4.47 15.08 -23.23
N ALA A 483 3.74 15.03 -22.12
CA ALA A 483 2.62 14.12 -21.92
C ALA A 483 1.40 14.57 -22.73
N VAL A 484 0.64 13.62 -23.28
CA VAL A 484 -0.54 13.88 -24.11
C VAL A 484 -1.73 13.05 -23.65
N GLY A 485 -2.92 13.67 -23.67
CA GLY A 485 -4.16 13.02 -23.22
C GLY A 485 -5.41 13.87 -23.45
N ARG A 486 -6.53 13.41 -22.90
CA ARG A 486 -7.83 14.09 -22.92
C ARG A 486 -7.98 15.01 -21.71
N ALA A 487 -8.64 16.13 -21.93
CA ALA A 487 -8.86 17.22 -20.99
C ALA A 487 -10.35 17.59 -21.02
N GLY A 488 -11.08 17.32 -19.94
CA GLY A 488 -12.48 17.74 -19.80
C GLY A 488 -13.39 17.42 -20.99
N ALA A 489 -14.46 18.22 -21.15
CA ALA A 489 -15.45 18.00 -22.21
C ALA A 489 -14.94 18.48 -23.58
N GLY A 490 -14.22 17.60 -24.28
CA GLY A 490 -13.87 17.78 -25.69
C GLY A 490 -12.56 18.50 -25.96
N TRP A 491 -11.66 18.61 -24.98
CA TRP A 491 -10.30 19.07 -25.21
C TRP A 491 -9.30 17.92 -25.16
N SER A 492 -8.20 18.07 -25.89
CA SER A 492 -6.98 17.28 -25.71
C SER A 492 -5.86 18.19 -25.25
N PHE A 493 -4.95 17.65 -24.46
CA PHE A 493 -3.85 18.41 -23.89
C PHE A 493 -2.49 17.86 -24.27
N VAL A 494 -1.51 18.75 -24.26
CA VAL A 494 -0.09 18.43 -24.21
C VAL A 494 0.51 19.16 -23.00
N PHE A 495 1.25 18.49 -22.15
CA PHE A 495 1.74 19.03 -20.87
C PHE A 495 3.22 18.73 -20.63
N ASP A 496 3.94 19.76 -20.19
CA ASP A 496 5.33 19.72 -19.75
C ASP A 496 5.43 20.35 -18.36
N GLY A 497 5.75 19.53 -17.36
CA GLY A 497 5.85 19.94 -15.96
C GLY A 497 7.25 20.37 -15.50
N ASP A 498 8.24 20.38 -16.40
CA ASP A 498 9.63 20.77 -16.13
C ASP A 498 10.16 21.63 -17.28
N SER A 499 9.45 22.74 -17.54
CA SER A 499 9.69 23.54 -18.75
C SER A 499 11.05 24.26 -18.72
N ALA A 500 11.66 24.41 -19.90
CA ALA A 500 12.88 25.17 -20.08
C ALA A 500 12.73 26.65 -19.65
N PRO A 501 13.82 27.39 -19.39
CA PRO A 501 13.76 28.81 -19.11
C PRO A 501 13.10 29.60 -20.25
N PHE A 502 12.26 30.58 -19.89
CA PHE A 502 11.53 31.39 -20.87
C PHE A 502 12.40 32.49 -21.48
N ASP A 503 12.60 32.46 -22.80
CA ASP A 503 13.23 33.56 -23.57
C ASP A 503 12.19 34.31 -24.40
N ARG A 504 11.73 35.44 -23.85
CA ARG A 504 10.76 36.35 -24.49
C ARG A 504 11.16 36.83 -25.89
N ARG A 505 12.46 36.92 -26.21
CA ARG A 505 12.94 37.44 -27.51
C ARG A 505 12.87 36.40 -28.63
N ARG A 506 12.84 35.13 -28.25
CA ARG A 506 12.82 33.98 -29.16
C ARG A 506 11.52 33.20 -29.10
N PHE A 507 10.66 33.48 -28.13
CA PHE A 507 9.39 32.79 -27.99
C PHE A 507 8.52 32.91 -29.25
N VAL A 508 8.03 31.76 -29.72
CA VAL A 508 7.07 31.58 -30.81
C VAL A 508 5.97 30.68 -30.29
N SER A 509 4.76 31.23 -30.13
CA SER A 509 3.64 30.44 -29.63
C SER A 509 3.25 29.35 -30.63
N PRO A 510 3.05 28.10 -30.18
CA PRO A 510 2.51 27.04 -31.02
C PRO A 510 1.00 27.17 -31.26
N ALA A 511 0.30 28.15 -30.67
CA ALA A 511 -1.16 28.26 -30.70
C ALA A 511 -1.72 28.21 -32.12
N ALA A 512 -1.15 29.00 -33.04
CA ALA A 512 -1.57 29.06 -34.42
C ALA A 512 -1.58 27.66 -35.07
N ALA A 513 -0.44 26.97 -35.09
CA ALA A 513 -0.39 25.65 -35.73
C ALA A 513 -1.12 24.54 -34.94
N ALA A 514 -1.29 24.68 -33.63
CA ALA A 514 -2.16 23.76 -32.86
C ALA A 514 -3.64 23.89 -33.28
N SER A 515 -4.08 25.12 -33.57
CA SER A 515 -5.47 25.49 -33.86
C SER A 515 -5.95 25.22 -35.30
N GLU A 516 -5.20 24.50 -36.14
CA GLU A 516 -5.62 24.29 -37.53
C GLU A 516 -6.99 23.58 -37.62
N GLY A 517 -8.01 24.26 -38.15
CA GLY A 517 -9.39 23.77 -38.22
C GLY A 517 -10.14 23.69 -36.87
N THR A 518 -9.60 24.30 -35.81
CA THR A 518 -10.22 24.31 -34.47
C THR A 518 -9.72 25.50 -33.62
N ARG A 519 -9.86 25.44 -32.30
CA ARG A 519 -9.32 26.39 -31.32
C ARG A 519 -8.24 25.75 -30.46
N ALA A 520 -7.20 26.51 -30.16
CA ALA A 520 -6.16 26.10 -29.23
C ALA A 520 -5.83 27.19 -28.21
N VAL A 521 -5.49 26.77 -26.99
CA VAL A 521 -5.07 27.63 -25.87
C VAL A 521 -3.69 27.16 -25.42
N VAL A 522 -2.74 28.08 -25.31
CA VAL A 522 -1.38 27.81 -24.86
C VAL A 522 -1.12 28.58 -23.59
N VAL A 523 -0.60 27.90 -22.57
CA VAL A 523 -0.14 28.50 -21.31
C VAL A 523 1.31 28.12 -21.07
N TRP A 524 2.11 29.09 -20.63
CA TRP A 524 3.44 28.85 -20.08
C TRP A 524 3.58 29.69 -18.81
N SER A 525 3.73 29.02 -17.67
CA SER A 525 3.88 29.66 -16.37
C SER A 525 5.24 29.35 -15.77
N GLY A 526 5.86 30.37 -15.19
CA GLY A 526 7.01 30.27 -14.32
C GLY A 526 6.94 31.30 -13.19
N LEU A 527 5.73 31.60 -12.70
CA LEU A 527 5.53 32.58 -11.62
C LEU A 527 6.19 32.16 -10.30
N ARG A 528 6.48 30.87 -10.14
CA ARG A 528 7.14 30.28 -8.98
C ARG A 528 8.55 29.75 -9.28
N THR A 529 9.13 30.15 -10.42
CA THR A 529 10.46 29.69 -10.83
C THR A 529 11.52 30.03 -9.77
N TRP A 530 12.44 29.10 -9.51
CA TRP A 530 13.57 29.35 -8.61
C TRP A 530 14.68 30.16 -9.29
N HIS A 531 14.67 30.19 -10.63
CA HIS A 531 15.70 30.80 -11.45
C HIS A 531 15.08 31.68 -12.54
N GLY A 532 15.58 32.91 -12.66
CA GLY A 532 15.06 33.91 -13.61
C GLY A 532 13.91 34.73 -13.04
N ASP A 533 13.39 35.63 -13.86
CA ASP A 533 12.28 36.51 -13.49
C ASP A 533 10.93 35.80 -13.68
N PRO A 534 9.94 36.06 -12.79
CA PRO A 534 8.60 35.48 -12.92
C PRO A 534 7.95 35.85 -14.27
N PHE A 535 7.33 34.86 -14.90
CA PHE A 535 6.64 35.07 -16.18
C PHE A 535 5.35 34.26 -16.28
N PHE A 536 4.44 34.75 -17.10
CA PHE A 536 3.23 34.05 -17.49
C PHE A 536 2.85 34.43 -18.93
N HIS A 537 2.60 33.44 -19.77
CA HIS A 537 2.14 33.62 -21.13
C HIS A 537 0.83 32.87 -21.36
N LEU A 538 -0.11 33.55 -22.02
CA LEU A 538 -1.33 32.96 -22.58
C LEU A 538 -1.45 33.37 -24.05
N SER A 539 -1.75 32.42 -24.93
CA SER A 539 -2.16 32.72 -26.31
C SER A 539 -3.30 31.82 -26.76
N VAL A 540 -4.21 32.40 -27.53
CA VAL A 540 -5.40 31.73 -28.04
C VAL A 540 -5.47 31.92 -29.54
N ALA A 541 -5.60 30.82 -30.27
CA ALA A 541 -5.69 30.83 -31.71
C ALA A 541 -6.90 30.02 -32.18
N ARG A 542 -7.42 30.39 -33.34
CA ARG A 542 -8.49 29.70 -34.03
C ARG A 542 -8.18 29.61 -35.52
N ASP A 543 -8.36 28.43 -36.09
CA ASP A 543 -8.19 28.15 -37.51
C ASP A 543 -6.84 28.66 -38.06
N GLY A 544 -5.75 28.41 -37.32
CA GLY A 544 -4.41 28.80 -37.73
C GLY A 544 -4.03 30.26 -37.41
N THR A 545 -4.94 31.05 -36.84
CA THR A 545 -4.74 32.49 -36.62
C THR A 545 -4.83 32.83 -35.13
N GLU A 546 -3.80 33.52 -34.60
CA GLU A 546 -3.84 34.05 -33.22
C GLU A 546 -4.96 35.10 -33.10
N GLN A 547 -5.87 34.89 -32.14
CA GLN A 547 -6.95 35.83 -31.83
C GLN A 547 -6.48 36.89 -30.84
N TYR A 548 -5.85 36.44 -29.76
CA TYR A 548 -5.27 37.28 -28.73
C TYR A 548 -4.20 36.52 -27.96
N ALA A 549 -3.28 37.27 -27.37
CA ALA A 549 -2.27 36.75 -26.46
C ALA A 549 -1.86 37.82 -25.45
N PHE A 550 -1.36 37.39 -24.30
CA PHE A 550 -0.62 38.27 -23.41
C PHE A 550 0.58 37.55 -22.79
N THR A 551 1.60 38.33 -22.46
CA THR A 551 2.79 37.88 -21.75
C THR A 551 3.14 38.87 -20.66
N TYR A 552 3.12 38.41 -19.42
CA TYR A 552 3.74 39.06 -18.28
C TYR A 552 5.18 38.56 -18.15
N ALA A 553 6.15 39.46 -18.21
CA ALA A 553 7.57 39.19 -17.95
C ALA A 553 8.30 40.49 -17.65
N ASP A 554 9.31 40.46 -16.77
CA ASP A 554 10.10 41.64 -16.37
C ASP A 554 9.24 42.78 -15.77
N GLY A 555 8.12 42.46 -15.13
CA GLY A 555 7.17 43.46 -14.60
C GLY A 555 6.35 44.18 -15.69
N GLU A 556 6.44 43.78 -16.95
CA GLU A 556 5.68 44.36 -18.06
C GLU A 556 4.65 43.39 -18.63
N ILE A 557 3.47 43.91 -18.96
CA ILE A 557 2.45 43.19 -19.72
C ILE A 557 2.54 43.62 -21.20
N ARG A 558 2.70 42.65 -22.10
CA ARG A 558 2.48 42.84 -23.55
C ARG A 558 1.26 42.04 -23.98
N GLN A 559 0.39 42.65 -24.77
CA GLN A 559 -0.82 42.01 -25.27
C GLN A 559 -1.00 42.23 -26.77
N SER A 560 -1.59 41.25 -27.44
CA SER A 560 -2.07 41.28 -28.82
C SER A 560 -3.55 40.89 -28.86
N GLY A 561 -4.30 41.44 -29.81
CA GLY A 561 -5.73 41.17 -29.94
C GLY A 561 -6.59 41.77 -28.82
N GLU A 562 -7.86 41.38 -28.78
CA GLU A 562 -8.82 41.80 -27.76
C GLU A 562 -8.99 40.67 -26.73
N VAL A 563 -8.31 40.80 -25.58
CA VAL A 563 -8.36 39.80 -24.51
C VAL A 563 -9.71 39.92 -23.78
N PRO A 564 -10.45 38.80 -23.56
CA PRO A 564 -11.71 38.82 -22.82
C PRO A 564 -11.55 39.42 -21.42
N GLN A 565 -12.58 40.13 -20.94
CA GLN A 565 -12.55 40.77 -19.61
C GLN A 565 -12.27 39.79 -18.47
N ALA A 566 -12.70 38.53 -18.60
CA ALA A 566 -12.41 37.46 -17.65
C ALA A 566 -10.90 37.20 -17.49
N LEU A 567 -10.13 37.43 -18.54
CA LEU A 567 -8.70 37.14 -18.67
C LEU A 567 -7.83 38.42 -18.75
N ASP A 568 -8.38 39.58 -18.42
CA ASP A 568 -7.65 40.86 -18.46
C ASP A 568 -6.46 40.82 -17.48
N PRO A 569 -5.20 40.90 -17.97
CA PRO A 569 -4.01 40.73 -17.14
C PRO A 569 -3.88 41.79 -16.03
N ASN A 570 -4.44 42.99 -16.21
CA ASN A 570 -4.38 44.03 -15.18
C ASN A 570 -5.12 43.61 -13.89
N ARG A 571 -6.15 42.76 -14.02
CA ARG A 571 -6.90 42.24 -12.87
C ARG A 571 -6.07 41.35 -11.95
N PHE A 572 -4.95 40.81 -12.44
CA PHE A 572 -4.15 39.80 -11.75
C PHE A 572 -2.76 40.32 -11.34
N PHE A 573 -2.17 41.23 -12.11
CA PHE A 573 -0.79 41.67 -11.92
C PHE A 573 -0.64 43.07 -11.28
N ASP A 574 -1.72 43.77 -10.94
CA ASP A 574 -1.67 45.11 -10.30
C ASP A 574 -1.09 45.10 -8.87
N THR A 575 -1.18 43.97 -8.14
CA THR A 575 -0.66 43.80 -6.77
C THR A 575 0.01 42.43 -6.60
N LEU A 576 1.23 42.26 -7.12
CA LEU A 576 2.03 41.04 -6.92
C LEU A 576 2.57 40.96 -5.48
N GLU A 577 1.72 40.52 -4.54
CA GLU A 577 2.16 40.14 -3.19
C GLU A 577 2.48 38.64 -3.09
N ASP A 578 1.76 37.79 -3.85
CA ASP A 578 1.99 36.33 -3.90
C ASP A 578 1.80 35.77 -5.33
N GLY A 579 2.88 35.25 -5.93
CA GLY A 579 2.87 34.66 -7.27
C GLY A 579 2.01 33.39 -7.38
N ALA A 580 1.84 32.62 -6.29
CA ALA A 580 1.02 31.41 -6.29
C ALA A 580 -0.48 31.72 -6.29
N GLU A 581 -0.90 32.78 -5.59
CA GLU A 581 -2.30 33.23 -5.58
C GLU A 581 -2.71 33.86 -6.92
N VAL A 582 -1.80 34.63 -7.53
CA VAL A 582 -1.96 35.16 -8.89
C VAL A 582 -2.08 34.02 -9.91
N GLU A 583 -1.18 33.03 -9.83
CA GLU A 583 -1.22 31.85 -10.69
C GLU A 583 -2.55 31.09 -10.56
N ARG A 584 -3.00 30.84 -9.33
CA ARG A 584 -4.29 30.16 -9.06
C ARG A 584 -5.45 30.90 -9.69
N SER A 585 -5.55 32.22 -9.46
CA SER A 585 -6.64 33.05 -9.96
C SER A 585 -6.68 33.11 -11.49
N LEU A 586 -5.51 33.16 -12.14
CA LEU A 586 -5.40 33.11 -13.60
C LEU A 586 -5.88 31.77 -14.16
N LEU A 587 -5.44 30.66 -13.56
CA LEU A 587 -5.81 29.31 -14.01
C LEU A 587 -7.31 29.04 -13.79
N GLU A 588 -7.91 29.56 -12.72
CA GLU A 588 -9.36 29.52 -12.51
C GLU A 588 -10.11 30.31 -13.59
N ALA A 589 -9.61 31.49 -13.96
CA ALA A 589 -10.20 32.29 -15.04
C ALA A 589 -10.08 31.60 -16.40
N VAL A 590 -8.94 30.99 -16.71
CA VAL A 590 -8.74 30.19 -17.94
C VAL A 590 -9.67 28.98 -17.94
N ALA A 591 -9.76 28.24 -16.83
CA ALA A 591 -10.66 27.10 -16.72
C ALA A 591 -12.13 27.53 -16.90
N GLY A 592 -12.54 28.67 -16.33
CA GLY A 592 -13.88 29.22 -16.45
C GLY A 592 -14.25 29.69 -17.86
N GLU A 593 -13.31 30.34 -18.57
CA GLU A 593 -13.53 30.84 -19.93
C GLU A 593 -13.67 29.71 -20.96
N PHE A 594 -12.83 28.67 -20.85
CA PHE A 594 -12.77 27.59 -21.85
C PHE A 594 -13.51 26.31 -21.43
N GLY A 595 -13.95 26.20 -20.18
CA GLY A 595 -14.49 24.95 -19.63
C GLY A 595 -13.48 23.79 -19.67
N ALA A 596 -12.18 24.11 -19.67
CA ALA A 596 -11.11 23.14 -19.85
C ALA A 596 -10.42 22.82 -18.52
N CYS A 597 -9.90 21.60 -18.39
CA CYS A 597 -9.20 21.13 -17.22
C CYS A 597 -8.04 20.22 -17.59
N LEU A 598 -7.16 19.92 -16.64
CA LEU A 598 -6.11 18.93 -16.80
C LEU A 598 -6.24 17.85 -15.73
N PRO A 599 -6.10 16.55 -16.09
CA PRO A 599 -6.25 15.46 -15.14
C PRO A 599 -5.01 15.40 -14.21
N ARG A 600 -5.14 15.99 -13.01
CA ARG A 600 -4.09 16.01 -11.99
C ARG A 600 -3.57 14.62 -11.68
N HIS A 601 -4.47 13.68 -11.41
CA HIS A 601 -4.10 12.33 -11.01
C HIS A 601 -3.37 11.59 -12.13
N ALA A 602 -3.86 11.70 -13.37
CA ALA A 602 -3.21 11.06 -14.51
C ALA A 602 -1.82 11.64 -14.81
N ILE A 603 -1.65 12.96 -14.66
CA ILE A 603 -0.36 13.63 -14.90
C ILE A 603 0.65 13.30 -13.80
N VAL A 604 0.22 13.23 -12.53
CA VAL A 604 1.12 13.06 -11.38
C VAL A 604 1.43 11.59 -11.10
N ASN A 605 0.41 10.73 -11.12
CA ASN A 605 0.50 9.34 -10.70
C ASN A 605 0.37 8.34 -11.85
N GLY A 606 -0.21 8.77 -12.98
CA GLY A 606 -0.48 7.90 -14.12
C GLY A 606 0.70 7.72 -15.08
N ARG A 607 0.44 6.91 -16.10
CA ARG A 607 1.31 6.76 -17.27
C ARG A 607 0.56 7.24 -18.51
N LEU A 608 1.11 8.25 -19.17
CA LEU A 608 0.53 8.88 -20.35
C LEU A 608 1.44 8.70 -21.55
N HIS A 609 0.85 8.63 -22.74
CA HIS A 609 1.62 8.73 -23.97
C HIS A 609 2.42 10.04 -24.00
N THR A 610 3.59 10.01 -24.62
CA THR A 610 4.45 11.21 -24.75
C THR A 610 5.00 11.36 -26.16
N PHE A 611 5.30 12.59 -26.56
CA PHE A 611 6.03 12.87 -27.79
C PHE A 611 6.88 14.12 -27.65
N THR A 612 7.91 14.24 -28.50
CA THR A 612 8.77 15.42 -28.51
C THR A 612 8.10 16.50 -29.33
N THR A 613 7.74 17.63 -28.72
CA THR A 613 7.16 18.77 -29.45
C THR A 613 8.23 19.49 -30.28
N ARG A 614 7.81 20.33 -31.22
CA ARG A 614 8.67 21.38 -31.79
C ARG A 614 9.19 22.32 -30.70
N SER A 615 10.27 23.03 -31.03
CA SER A 615 10.74 24.12 -30.17
C SER A 615 9.74 25.28 -30.21
N TRP A 616 9.44 25.85 -29.03
CA TRP A 616 8.66 27.08 -28.89
C TRP A 616 9.59 28.30 -28.90
N THR A 617 10.89 28.10 -29.12
CA THR A 617 11.89 29.15 -29.30
C THR A 617 12.44 29.11 -30.72
N ARG A 618 12.42 30.25 -31.42
CA ARG A 618 13.02 30.34 -32.75
C ARG A 618 14.55 30.22 -32.67
N PRO A 619 15.20 29.73 -33.75
CA PRO A 619 16.65 29.80 -33.87
C PRO A 619 17.19 31.24 -33.74
N PRO A 620 18.45 31.40 -33.28
CA PRO A 620 19.12 32.69 -33.24
C PRO A 620 19.20 33.32 -34.64
N MET A 621 18.95 34.62 -34.73
CA MET A 621 19.19 35.42 -35.94
C MET A 621 20.63 35.94 -35.99
N ASP A 622 21.04 36.42 -37.16
CA ASP A 622 22.35 37.07 -37.35
C ASP A 622 22.56 38.19 -36.31
N GLY A 623 23.61 38.04 -35.49
CA GLY A 623 23.95 38.98 -34.41
C GLY A 623 23.47 38.59 -33.02
N GLU A 624 22.71 37.50 -32.85
CA GLU A 624 22.28 36.99 -31.55
C GLU A 624 23.26 35.95 -30.97
N THR A 625 23.66 36.12 -29.72
CA THR A 625 24.53 35.17 -29.00
C THR A 625 23.76 33.90 -28.63
N TYR A 626 24.38 32.73 -28.76
CA TYR A 626 23.82 31.45 -28.31
C TYR A 626 24.93 30.50 -27.84
N ALA A 627 24.57 29.48 -27.08
CA ALA A 627 25.48 28.43 -26.64
C ALA A 627 25.00 27.07 -27.14
N VAL A 628 25.95 26.20 -27.51
CA VAL A 628 25.71 24.80 -27.85
C VAL A 628 26.73 23.95 -27.10
N ILE A 629 26.26 22.96 -26.36
CA ILE A 629 27.06 22.01 -25.59
C ILE A 629 26.85 20.64 -26.22
N ARG A 630 27.89 20.05 -26.81
CA ARG A 630 27.84 18.67 -27.33
C ARG A 630 28.47 17.72 -26.35
N MET A 631 27.71 16.72 -25.92
CA MET A 631 28.20 15.65 -25.06
C MET A 631 28.51 14.42 -25.93
N HIS A 632 29.80 14.17 -26.14
CA HIS A 632 30.25 12.94 -26.80
C HIS A 632 30.34 11.82 -25.76
N GLN A 633 29.37 10.90 -25.75
CA GLN A 633 29.56 9.63 -25.07
C GLN A 633 30.67 8.86 -25.80
N ALA A 634 31.78 8.59 -25.10
CA ALA A 634 32.81 7.71 -25.62
C ALA A 634 32.19 6.31 -25.80
N ALA A 635 32.21 5.78 -27.03
CA ALA A 635 31.77 4.43 -27.31
C ALA A 635 32.40 3.46 -26.31
N ALA A 636 31.58 2.59 -25.70
CA ALA A 636 32.05 1.54 -24.81
C ALA A 636 33.21 0.80 -25.48
N ARG A 637 34.39 0.81 -24.85
CA ARG A 637 35.54 0.05 -25.33
C ARG A 637 35.10 -1.42 -25.44
N PRO A 638 35.35 -2.10 -26.57
CA PRO A 638 35.17 -3.54 -26.61
C PRO A 638 36.07 -4.14 -25.53
N ALA A 639 35.50 -5.02 -24.72
CA ALA A 639 36.25 -5.81 -23.75
C ALA A 639 37.16 -6.79 -24.51
N ASP A 640 38.33 -6.32 -24.93
CA ASP A 640 39.35 -7.18 -25.50
C ASP A 640 40.16 -7.80 -24.35
N GLY A 641 39.69 -8.97 -23.92
CA GLY A 641 40.41 -9.85 -23.03
C GLY A 641 41.67 -10.37 -23.72
N ARG A 642 42.82 -9.78 -23.38
CA ARG A 642 44.12 -10.43 -23.56
C ARG A 642 44.91 -10.34 -22.27
N GLN A 643 44.75 -11.40 -21.48
CA GLN A 643 45.60 -11.78 -20.38
C GLN A 643 47.01 -12.07 -20.97
N THR A 644 47.93 -11.13 -20.83
CA THR A 644 49.35 -11.39 -21.05
C THR A 644 49.87 -12.20 -19.87
N GLY A 645 50.12 -13.48 -20.12
CA GLY A 645 51.01 -14.28 -19.27
C GLY A 645 52.47 -13.91 -19.50
N GLU A 646 53.33 -14.53 -18.67
CA GLU A 646 54.79 -14.34 -18.55
C GLU A 646 55.16 -13.16 -17.62
N ASP A 647 55.88 -13.31 -16.52
CA ASP A 647 57.01 -14.21 -16.25
C ASP A 647 57.25 -14.38 -14.74
N GLY A 648 57.72 -15.55 -14.35
CA GLY A 648 58.69 -15.68 -13.27
C GLY A 648 59.81 -16.62 -13.76
N PRO A 649 60.95 -16.76 -13.06
CA PRO A 649 61.48 -15.99 -11.93
C PRO A 649 62.94 -15.53 -12.17
N LYS A 650 63.51 -14.71 -11.28
CA LYS A 650 64.92 -14.86 -10.85
C LYS A 650 65.29 -14.04 -9.61
N SER A 651 65.84 -14.80 -8.67
CA SER A 651 66.60 -14.46 -7.47
C SER A 651 67.54 -13.25 -7.59
N ARG A 652 67.53 -12.38 -6.58
CA ARG A 652 68.45 -12.42 -5.44
C ARG A 652 68.03 -11.46 -4.33
#